data_AF-A0A1H6Z0Z0-F1
#
_entry.id   AF-A0A1H6Z0Z0-F1
#
_cell.length_a   1.000
_cell.length_b   1.000
_cell.length_c   1.000
_cell.angle_alpha   90.00
_cell.angle_beta   90.00
_cell.angle_gamma   90.00
#
_symmetry.space_group_name_H-M   'P 1'
#
loop_
_entity.id
_entity.type
_entity.pdbx_description
1 polymer ?
#
loop_
_entity_poly.entity_id
_entity_poly.type
_entity_poly.pdbx_seq_one_letter_code
_entity_poly.pdbx_strand_id
1 'polypeptide(L)'
;MTSKPGLAMQTSAAGRPITSAVPGWRHHLYRLSRSRFLRNVAAVATGTAAAQAVTVACAPLIARQYGPAAFGVLGSFTALLGVIGPIAALSYPIAIVLPARESDARGLAWLSVAIALTSSVLVELAVFVVGGPLVRLLQLEAIEPFLPWLGPAMFLAACLQVVEQWRIRTKQFTLTARVAVLQSLLMNGAKAVAGFVQPLAATLVVLATLGNGLYATMLASGMRGSLFRRAGPGQTSLRELACRHRDFALYRAPQIGLNAAAQGLPVVMLASLFGTSAAGFYTLARTVLSMPFRLIGKAVSDVFYPRFTEAARHGADLRRLLLKGTGLLAVAGIVPFGLVAVSGPSLFRWVFGAAWAPTGEYARWLAIWLFFGFLNRPSVAAIATLSLQGFYLVYEIGSVVLRAAAIYAGFAWFHSDVAAVAGFSLAGAVLNAALISATLACSGGSRASVTAGLAVPGSAADDAPRHDKASMTTTQRSSTREKLAGLLAYLPDPIFYQYRYFITHRRLCNFRRPRYFSEKIFHRMRHPRPFFSRLADKLAARGYIADRVGERYLVPLYHSCERVCVDTFDRLPDTFVMKSNHSAGQVYVVHDKRQEDLEALATLANSWLDGGVTVRKREKHYRAIPPRILFEKALLEDGNPPDDYKFNVFNPGGERAPFVFIQYMRGRFVHLTQDLFLADWSPAPFKLQNQKCHGALSPRPPLLEEMLKLATTLAEPLGYLRVDFYVHDGRIYIGELTLTPGAGYYVFAPRDWDLWLGQRFGWPEGPTSDSASRGNRSSRDYAAIAGTVEGQ
;
A
#
# COMPACT_ATOMS: atom_id res chain seq x y z
N MET A 1 38.79 7.51 -49.50
CA MET A 1 39.24 6.19 -50.00
C MET A 1 38.06 5.23 -49.99
N THR A 2 37.50 5.04 -51.18
CA THR A 2 37.02 3.76 -51.74
C THR A 2 36.20 2.78 -50.88
N SER A 3 34.89 2.77 -51.19
CA SER A 3 34.06 1.60 -51.53
C SER A 3 34.10 0.33 -50.66
N LYS A 4 32.93 -0.09 -50.14
CA LYS A 4 32.53 -1.50 -50.05
C LYS A 4 31.03 -1.70 -50.26
N PRO A 5 30.60 -2.88 -50.76
CA PRO A 5 29.55 -2.99 -51.78
C PRO A 5 28.32 -3.79 -51.35
N GLY A 6 27.39 -3.90 -52.30
CA GLY A 6 26.07 -4.52 -52.22
C GLY A 6 25.98 -5.92 -51.63
N LEU A 7 24.81 -6.18 -51.03
CA LEU A 7 24.34 -7.51 -50.68
C LEU A 7 24.23 -8.36 -51.95
N ALA A 8 25.17 -9.28 -52.13
CA ALA A 8 25.07 -10.35 -53.10
C ALA A 8 24.07 -11.41 -52.59
N MET A 9 23.04 -11.65 -53.39
CA MET A 9 22.15 -12.80 -53.31
C MET A 9 22.99 -14.04 -53.69
N GLN A 10 23.32 -14.90 -52.73
CA GLN A 10 23.92 -16.20 -53.03
C GLN A 10 22.82 -17.18 -53.43
N THR A 11 22.84 -17.61 -54.68
CA THR A 11 22.12 -18.77 -55.21
C THR A 11 22.90 -20.05 -54.94
N SER A 12 22.19 -21.09 -54.52
CA SER A 12 22.71 -22.47 -54.38
C SER A 12 22.52 -23.23 -55.69
N ALA A 13 23.51 -24.05 -56.06
CA ALA A 13 23.62 -24.81 -57.31
C ALA A 13 22.71 -26.05 -57.44
N ALA A 14 21.62 -26.12 -56.67
CA ALA A 14 20.60 -27.15 -56.86
C ALA A 14 19.23 -26.52 -56.57
N GLY A 15 18.49 -26.19 -57.63
CA GLY A 15 17.17 -25.57 -57.57
C GLY A 15 16.11 -26.47 -56.90
N ARG A 16 16.14 -26.55 -55.58
CA ARG A 16 15.05 -27.08 -54.74
C ARG A 16 14.85 -26.20 -53.51
N PRO A 17 13.61 -25.85 -53.14
CA PRO A 17 13.33 -25.10 -51.93
C PRO A 17 13.63 -25.97 -50.71
N ILE A 18 14.59 -25.56 -49.87
CA ILE A 18 14.78 -26.18 -48.55
C ILE A 18 13.71 -25.62 -47.62
N THR A 19 12.54 -26.26 -47.64
CA THR A 19 11.60 -26.22 -46.51
C THR A 19 12.16 -27.11 -45.40
N SER A 20 13.04 -26.57 -44.55
CA SER A 20 13.30 -27.15 -43.24
C SER A 20 12.97 -26.11 -42.17
N ALA A 21 11.69 -26.09 -41.79
CA ALA A 21 11.20 -25.39 -40.63
C ALA A 21 11.86 -25.98 -39.37
N VAL A 22 13.02 -25.47 -38.99
CA VAL A 22 13.51 -25.62 -37.62
C VAL A 22 12.53 -24.83 -36.74
N PRO A 23 11.90 -25.43 -35.72
CA PRO A 23 10.89 -24.74 -34.95
C PRO A 23 11.45 -23.45 -34.33
N GLY A 24 10.79 -22.32 -34.56
CA GLY A 24 11.24 -20.99 -34.12
C GLY A 24 11.54 -20.89 -32.62
N TRP A 25 10.97 -21.79 -31.80
CA TRP A 25 11.26 -21.89 -30.36
C TRP A 25 12.69 -22.37 -30.07
N ARG A 26 13.30 -23.21 -30.90
CA ARG A 26 14.71 -23.62 -30.75
C ARG A 26 15.65 -22.46 -31.03
N HIS A 27 15.35 -21.64 -32.04
CA HIS A 27 16.13 -20.45 -32.37
C HIS A 27 15.94 -19.33 -31.32
N HIS A 28 14.74 -19.21 -30.73
CA HIS A 28 14.47 -18.31 -29.60
C HIS A 28 15.15 -18.76 -28.30
N LEU A 29 15.09 -20.06 -27.95
CA LEU A 29 15.82 -20.62 -26.81
C LEU A 29 17.33 -20.51 -26.98
N TYR A 30 17.85 -20.65 -28.21
CA TYR A 30 19.26 -20.48 -28.53
C TYR A 30 19.74 -19.01 -28.44
N ARG A 31 18.88 -18.05 -28.79
CA ARG A 31 19.15 -16.60 -28.56
C ARG A 31 19.02 -16.22 -27.08
N LEU A 32 18.07 -16.81 -26.35
CA LEU A 32 17.89 -16.59 -24.91
C LEU A 32 19.03 -17.19 -24.07
N SER A 33 19.54 -18.37 -24.43
CA SER A 33 20.66 -19.03 -23.72
C SER A 33 22.01 -18.31 -23.89
N ARG A 34 22.15 -17.46 -24.93
CA ARG A 34 23.34 -16.62 -25.16
C ARG A 34 23.28 -15.23 -24.51
N SER A 35 22.17 -14.85 -23.89
CA SER A 35 22.06 -13.59 -23.15
C SER A 35 23.02 -13.58 -21.96
N ARG A 36 23.93 -12.58 -21.92
CA ARG A 36 24.89 -12.39 -20.83
C ARG A 36 24.18 -12.25 -19.46
N PHE A 37 22.94 -11.77 -19.46
CA PHE A 37 22.09 -11.67 -18.27
C PHE A 37 21.53 -13.04 -17.82
N LEU A 38 20.96 -13.85 -18.73
CA LEU A 38 20.43 -15.17 -18.38
C LEU A 38 21.53 -16.12 -17.89
N ARG A 39 22.72 -16.07 -18.51
CA ARG A 39 23.88 -16.84 -18.04
C ARG A 39 24.30 -16.45 -16.62
N ASN A 40 24.22 -15.17 -16.27
CA ASN A 40 24.54 -14.66 -14.94
C ASN A 40 23.49 -15.05 -13.90
N VAL A 41 22.21 -15.03 -14.26
CA VAL A 41 21.11 -15.51 -13.39
C VAL A 41 21.21 -17.01 -13.16
N ALA A 42 21.44 -17.78 -14.23
CA ALA A 42 21.66 -19.22 -14.14
C ALA A 42 22.88 -19.55 -13.28
N ALA A 43 23.99 -18.83 -13.42
CA ALA A 43 25.19 -19.03 -12.59
C ALA A 43 24.93 -18.80 -11.10
N VAL A 44 24.12 -17.81 -10.71
CA VAL A 44 23.74 -17.59 -9.30
C VAL A 44 22.82 -18.69 -8.81
N ALA A 45 21.84 -19.11 -9.62
CA ALA A 45 20.94 -20.19 -9.26
C ALA A 45 21.70 -21.52 -9.07
N THR A 46 22.62 -21.87 -9.98
CA THR A 46 23.42 -23.09 -9.89
C THR A 46 24.45 -23.02 -8.77
N GLY A 47 25.11 -21.88 -8.55
CA GLY A 47 26.03 -21.71 -7.43
C GLY A 47 25.33 -21.80 -6.07
N THR A 48 24.14 -21.20 -5.94
CA THR A 48 23.32 -21.34 -4.73
C THR A 48 22.87 -22.79 -4.54
N ALA A 49 22.46 -23.48 -5.61
CA ALA A 49 22.10 -24.89 -5.57
C ALA A 49 23.25 -25.78 -5.10
N ALA A 50 24.45 -25.59 -5.66
CA ALA A 50 25.65 -26.31 -5.26
C ALA A 50 26.01 -26.04 -3.78
N ALA A 51 25.97 -24.77 -3.34
CA ALA A 51 26.23 -24.42 -1.95
C ALA A 51 25.24 -25.08 -0.97
N GLN A 52 23.95 -25.17 -1.33
CA GLN A 52 22.94 -25.84 -0.51
C GLN A 52 23.09 -27.37 -0.54
N ALA A 53 23.47 -27.96 -1.67
CA ALA A 53 23.73 -29.38 -1.78
C ALA A 53 24.89 -29.80 -0.84
N VAL A 54 25.95 -29.00 -0.76
CA VAL A 54 27.03 -29.20 0.22
C VAL A 54 26.49 -29.19 1.65
N THR A 55 25.67 -28.21 2.01
CA THR A 55 25.08 -28.14 3.36
C THR A 55 24.24 -29.38 3.67
N VAL A 56 23.41 -29.85 2.74
CA VAL A 56 22.59 -31.06 2.96
C VAL A 56 23.43 -32.32 3.04
N ALA A 57 24.47 -32.45 2.22
CA ALA A 57 25.38 -33.59 2.27
C ALA A 57 26.14 -33.65 3.61
N CYS A 58 26.51 -32.50 4.18
CA CYS A 58 27.19 -32.43 5.47
C CYS A 58 26.23 -32.47 6.68
N ALA A 59 24.93 -32.20 6.49
CA ALA A 59 23.97 -32.14 7.59
C ALA A 59 23.87 -33.43 8.43
N PRO A 60 23.88 -34.66 7.85
CA PRO A 60 23.87 -35.90 8.62
C PRO A 60 25.08 -36.03 9.56
N LEU A 61 26.28 -35.69 9.05
CA LEU A 61 27.52 -35.74 9.81
C LEU A 61 27.49 -34.73 10.98
N ILE A 62 27.14 -33.48 10.69
CA ILE A 62 27.10 -32.42 11.70
C ILE A 62 26.00 -32.69 12.74
N ALA A 63 24.81 -33.10 12.33
CA ALA A 63 23.71 -33.38 13.26
C ALA A 63 24.05 -34.53 14.22
N ARG A 64 24.76 -35.56 13.76
CA ARG A 64 25.21 -36.67 14.61
C ARG A 64 26.26 -36.25 15.65
N GLN A 65 27.11 -35.28 15.32
CA GLN A 65 28.14 -34.78 16.25
C GLN A 65 27.55 -33.90 17.36
N TYR A 66 26.75 -32.89 17.01
CA TYR A 66 26.36 -31.82 17.95
C TYR A 66 25.07 -32.10 18.74
N GLY A 67 24.21 -32.99 18.26
CA GLY A 67 22.95 -33.33 18.91
C GLY A 67 21.89 -32.19 18.97
N PRO A 68 20.68 -32.49 19.45
CA PRO A 68 19.53 -31.57 19.35
C PRO A 68 19.66 -30.29 20.18
N ALA A 69 20.17 -30.36 21.41
CA ALA A 69 20.27 -29.21 22.30
C ALA A 69 21.20 -28.12 21.73
N ALA A 70 22.33 -28.50 21.13
CA ALA A 70 23.25 -27.56 20.49
C ALA A 70 22.63 -26.86 19.27
N PHE A 71 21.88 -27.60 18.46
CA PHE A 71 21.09 -27.03 17.37
C PHE A 71 19.95 -26.12 17.88
N GLY A 72 19.41 -26.40 19.06
CA GLY A 72 18.43 -25.56 19.75
C GLY A 72 18.98 -24.20 20.10
N VAL A 73 20.16 -24.17 20.74
CA VAL A 73 20.86 -22.92 21.06
C VAL A 73 21.21 -22.14 19.80
N LEU A 74 21.78 -22.82 18.77
CA LEU A 74 22.05 -22.18 17.48
C LEU A 74 20.76 -21.64 16.83
N GLY A 75 19.68 -22.41 16.86
CA GLY A 75 18.38 -22.04 16.32
C GLY A 75 17.82 -20.79 16.97
N SER A 76 17.82 -20.75 18.30
CA SER A 76 17.32 -19.59 19.04
C SER A 76 18.21 -18.37 18.86
N PHE A 77 19.55 -18.53 18.86
CA PHE A 77 20.49 -17.45 18.58
C PHE A 77 20.28 -16.87 17.16
N THR A 78 20.16 -17.74 16.15
CA THR A 78 19.90 -17.31 14.76
C THR A 78 18.51 -16.71 14.58
N ALA A 79 17.51 -17.13 15.35
CA ALA A 79 16.18 -16.51 15.37
C ALA A 79 16.26 -15.07 15.89
N LEU A 80 16.93 -14.84 17.03
CA LEU A 80 17.16 -13.49 17.58
C LEU A 80 17.94 -12.61 16.61
N LEU A 81 19.05 -13.13 16.06
CA LEU A 81 19.85 -12.45 15.05
C LEU A 81 19.04 -12.14 13.79
N GLY A 82 18.13 -13.04 13.39
CA GLY A 82 17.24 -12.86 12.26
C GLY A 82 16.29 -11.68 12.43
N VAL A 83 15.84 -11.38 13.66
CA VAL A 83 14.98 -10.23 13.97
C VAL A 83 15.76 -8.91 13.91
N ILE A 84 16.91 -8.85 14.57
CA ILE A 84 17.68 -7.59 14.71
C ILE A 84 18.58 -7.29 13.50
N GLY A 85 19.11 -8.33 12.85
CA GLY A 85 20.11 -8.23 11.79
C GLY A 85 19.67 -7.37 10.60
N PRO A 86 18.47 -7.58 10.03
CA PRO A 86 17.97 -6.75 8.94
C PRO A 86 17.69 -5.28 9.32
N ILE A 87 17.47 -5.01 10.60
CA ILE A 87 17.19 -3.66 11.14
C ILE A 87 18.51 -2.95 11.50
N ALA A 88 19.62 -3.67 11.62
CA ALA A 88 20.91 -3.15 12.07
C ALA A 88 21.37 -1.91 11.29
N ALA A 89 21.20 -1.92 9.97
CA ALA A 89 21.54 -0.77 9.13
C ALA A 89 20.29 0.02 8.68
N LEU A 90 19.17 -0.07 9.42
CA LEU A 90 17.88 0.56 9.12
C LEU A 90 17.40 0.32 7.68
N SER A 91 17.69 -0.87 7.14
CA SER A 91 17.40 -1.25 5.75
C SER A 91 18.06 -0.37 4.66
N TYR A 92 19.01 0.51 5.00
CA TYR A 92 19.81 1.27 4.03
C TYR A 92 20.64 0.42 3.07
N PRO A 93 21.12 -0.81 3.40
CA PRO A 93 21.84 -1.63 2.44
C PRO A 93 21.07 -1.86 1.14
N ILE A 94 19.74 -2.01 1.21
CA ILE A 94 18.86 -2.21 0.05
C ILE A 94 18.89 -0.97 -0.87
N ALA A 95 19.09 0.22 -0.31
CA ALA A 95 19.11 1.46 -1.07
C ALA A 95 20.39 1.62 -1.92
N ILE A 96 21.47 0.88 -1.66
CA ILE A 96 22.77 0.99 -2.38
C ILE A 96 22.61 0.79 -3.90
N VAL A 97 21.63 0.01 -4.32
CA VAL A 97 21.39 -0.29 -5.74
C VAL A 97 20.71 0.88 -6.48
N LEU A 98 20.07 1.81 -5.76
CA LEU A 98 19.21 2.85 -6.36
C LEU A 98 19.94 4.06 -6.96
N PRO A 99 20.95 4.68 -6.31
CA PRO A 99 21.55 5.91 -6.83
C PRO A 99 22.21 5.70 -8.20
N ALA A 100 22.06 6.66 -9.10
CA ALA A 100 22.77 6.64 -10.38
C ALA A 100 24.28 6.89 -10.18
N ARG A 101 24.65 7.79 -9.27
CA ARG A 101 26.05 8.12 -8.99
C ARG A 101 26.69 7.10 -8.07
N GLU A 102 27.93 6.72 -8.38
CA GLU A 102 28.71 5.81 -7.57
C GLU A 102 29.13 6.43 -6.22
N SER A 103 29.34 7.75 -6.15
CA SER A 103 29.57 8.48 -4.88
C SER A 103 28.45 8.26 -3.87
N ASP A 104 27.21 8.40 -4.33
CA ASP A 104 26.02 8.38 -3.47
C ASP A 104 25.77 6.93 -2.99
N ALA A 105 26.01 5.94 -3.85
CA ALA A 105 25.96 4.52 -3.48
C ALA A 105 27.06 4.15 -2.45
N ARG A 106 28.26 4.71 -2.57
CA ARG A 106 29.33 4.54 -1.55
C ARG A 106 28.98 5.23 -0.25
N GLY A 107 28.42 6.44 -0.33
CA GLY A 107 27.90 7.16 0.84
C GLY A 107 26.85 6.35 1.60
N LEU A 108 25.91 5.70 0.88
CA LEU A 108 24.93 4.80 1.48
C LEU A 108 25.55 3.54 2.08
N ALA A 109 26.57 2.97 1.45
CA ALA A 109 27.27 1.82 2.00
C ALA A 109 28.00 2.17 3.30
N TRP A 110 28.69 3.31 3.34
CA TRP A 110 29.38 3.82 4.53
C TRP A 110 28.38 4.18 5.64
N LEU A 111 27.29 4.87 5.28
CA LEU A 111 26.18 5.15 6.20
C LEU A 111 25.62 3.87 6.82
N SER A 112 25.43 2.83 6.00
CA SER A 112 24.91 1.53 6.45
C SER A 112 25.87 0.86 7.45
N VAL A 113 27.17 0.85 7.18
CA VAL A 113 28.18 0.28 8.08
C VAL A 113 28.28 1.08 9.38
N ALA A 114 28.26 2.41 9.31
CA ALA A 114 28.30 3.28 10.50
C ALA A 114 27.08 3.07 11.39
N ILE A 115 25.87 3.07 10.82
CA ILE A 115 24.63 2.80 11.56
C ILE A 115 24.63 1.38 12.12
N ALA A 116 25.11 0.39 11.35
CA ALA A 116 25.23 -0.98 11.83
C ALA A 116 26.16 -1.10 13.03
N LEU A 117 27.31 -0.41 13.02
CA LEU A 117 28.25 -0.41 14.14
C LEU A 117 27.64 0.26 15.37
N THR A 118 27.05 1.45 15.20
CA THR A 118 26.40 2.17 16.31
C THR A 118 25.25 1.35 16.88
N SER A 119 24.37 0.82 16.04
CA SER A 119 23.24 0.01 16.50
C SER A 119 23.69 -1.30 17.14
N SER A 120 24.75 -1.96 16.66
CA SER A 120 25.25 -3.19 17.27
C SER A 120 25.79 -2.94 18.67
N VAL A 121 26.49 -1.82 18.88
CA VAL A 121 26.98 -1.43 20.22
C VAL A 121 25.81 -1.07 21.13
N LEU A 122 24.81 -0.34 20.64
CA LEU A 122 23.62 0.01 21.42
C LEU A 122 22.78 -1.22 21.80
N VAL A 123 22.60 -2.17 20.86
CA VAL A 123 21.90 -3.43 21.13
C VAL A 123 22.68 -4.25 22.15
N GLU A 124 24.00 -4.36 22.01
CA GLU A 124 24.84 -5.08 22.96
C GLU A 124 24.77 -4.46 24.36
N LEU A 125 24.82 -3.13 24.46
CA LEU A 125 24.65 -2.42 25.73
C LEU A 125 23.26 -2.66 26.35
N ALA A 126 22.20 -2.65 25.54
CA ALA A 126 20.85 -2.93 26.00
C ALA A 126 20.70 -4.39 26.49
N VAL A 127 21.32 -5.33 25.78
CA VAL A 127 21.36 -6.75 26.16
C VAL A 127 22.19 -6.96 27.43
N PHE A 128 23.27 -6.21 27.62
CA PHE A 128 24.04 -6.27 28.87
C PHE A 128 23.20 -5.81 30.07
N VAL A 129 22.38 -4.78 29.92
CA VAL A 129 21.54 -4.25 31.01
C VAL A 129 20.30 -5.11 31.29
N VAL A 130 19.61 -5.56 30.24
CA VAL A 130 18.27 -6.19 30.36
C VAL A 130 18.27 -7.68 30.00
N GLY A 131 19.33 -8.18 29.37
CA GLY A 131 19.40 -9.52 28.79
C GLY A 131 19.30 -10.66 29.81
N GLY A 132 20.01 -10.57 30.94
CA GLY A 132 19.92 -11.59 32.00
C GLY A 132 18.50 -11.76 32.57
N PRO A 133 17.84 -10.67 33.02
CA PRO A 133 16.42 -10.72 33.43
C PRO A 133 15.48 -11.21 32.31
N LEU A 134 15.70 -10.78 31.07
CA LEU A 134 14.87 -11.15 29.93
C LEU A 134 14.99 -12.65 29.61
N VAL A 135 16.21 -13.19 29.63
CA VAL A 135 16.47 -14.61 29.36
C VAL A 135 15.84 -15.49 30.43
N ARG A 136 15.91 -15.09 31.71
CA ARG A 136 15.22 -15.80 32.80
C ARG A 136 13.70 -15.72 32.68
N LEU A 137 13.17 -14.54 32.33
CA LEU A 137 11.72 -14.35 32.09
C LEU A 137 11.21 -15.24 30.94
N LEU A 138 11.99 -15.41 29.88
CA LEU A 138 11.64 -16.20 28.71
C LEU A 138 12.03 -17.69 28.83
N GLN A 139 12.63 -18.12 29.95
CA GLN A 139 13.15 -19.48 30.13
C GLN A 139 14.16 -19.89 29.04
N LEU A 140 15.05 -18.98 28.63
CA LEU A 140 16.03 -19.17 27.56
C LEU A 140 17.48 -19.27 28.07
N GLU A 141 17.68 -19.78 29.28
CA GLU A 141 18.97 -19.76 30.02
C GLU A 141 20.15 -20.29 29.20
N ALA A 142 19.91 -21.28 28.34
CA ALA A 142 20.94 -21.84 27.45
C ALA A 142 21.54 -20.85 26.44
N ILE A 143 20.92 -19.69 26.21
CA ILE A 143 21.39 -18.64 25.30
C ILE A 143 22.23 -17.59 26.04
N GLU A 144 22.12 -17.49 27.36
CA GLU A 144 22.77 -16.45 28.17
C GLU A 144 24.28 -16.31 27.86
N PRO A 145 25.08 -17.40 27.74
CA PRO A 145 26.51 -17.30 27.41
C PRO A 145 26.80 -16.71 26.02
N PHE A 146 25.80 -16.69 25.14
CA PHE A 146 25.92 -16.25 23.75
C PHE A 146 25.36 -14.85 23.51
N LEU A 147 24.75 -14.22 24.51
CA LEU A 147 24.29 -12.84 24.41
C LEU A 147 25.40 -11.85 23.98
N PRO A 148 26.65 -11.94 24.51
CA PRO A 148 27.76 -11.08 24.09
C PRO A 148 28.17 -11.18 22.62
N TRP A 149 27.71 -12.24 21.93
CA TRP A 149 27.97 -12.45 20.50
C TRP A 149 26.90 -11.81 19.61
N LEU A 150 25.82 -11.28 20.16
CA LEU A 150 24.68 -10.80 19.40
C LEU A 150 25.01 -9.52 18.61
N GLY A 151 25.64 -8.52 19.26
CA GLY A 151 26.13 -7.30 18.63
C GLY A 151 27.18 -7.56 17.53
N PRO A 152 28.28 -8.29 17.81
CA PRO A 152 29.24 -8.69 16.80
C PRO A 152 28.62 -9.43 15.61
N ALA A 153 27.71 -10.39 15.86
CA ALA A 153 27.02 -11.12 14.81
C ALA A 153 26.11 -10.21 13.97
N MET A 154 25.41 -9.27 14.61
CA MET A 154 24.56 -8.29 13.96
C MET A 154 25.38 -7.37 13.04
N PHE A 155 26.54 -6.89 13.51
CA PHE A 155 27.44 -6.06 12.70
C PHE A 155 27.99 -6.82 11.49
N LEU A 156 28.50 -8.05 11.68
CA LEU A 156 29.02 -8.86 10.59
C LEU A 156 27.95 -9.21 9.56
N ALA A 157 26.71 -9.50 10.01
CA ALA A 157 25.59 -9.72 9.12
C ALA A 157 25.21 -8.47 8.30
N ALA A 158 25.27 -7.28 8.91
CA ALA A 158 25.04 -6.02 8.20
C ALA A 158 26.14 -5.72 7.17
N CYS A 159 27.40 -5.95 7.51
CA CYS A 159 28.53 -5.84 6.59
C CYS A 159 28.38 -6.80 5.39
N LEU A 160 27.98 -8.05 5.64
CA LEU A 160 27.67 -9.00 4.58
C LEU A 160 26.57 -8.47 3.65
N GLN A 161 25.46 -7.96 4.19
CA GLN A 161 24.38 -7.38 3.38
C GLN A 161 24.85 -6.20 2.52
N VAL A 162 25.69 -5.31 3.05
CA VAL A 162 26.23 -4.17 2.29
C VAL A 162 27.05 -4.66 1.09
N VAL A 163 27.94 -5.64 1.29
CA VAL A 163 28.77 -6.20 0.23
C VAL A 163 27.92 -6.95 -0.81
N GLU A 164 26.92 -7.72 -0.37
CA GLU A 164 25.98 -8.40 -1.28
C GLU A 164 25.23 -7.41 -2.17
N GLN A 165 24.69 -6.33 -1.59
CA GLN A 165 23.99 -5.28 -2.34
C GLN A 165 24.92 -4.54 -3.31
N TRP A 166 26.18 -4.35 -2.94
CA TRP A 166 27.20 -3.81 -3.85
C TRP A 166 27.52 -4.76 -5.02
N ARG A 167 27.61 -6.07 -4.78
CA ARG A 167 27.81 -7.08 -5.84
C ARG A 167 26.60 -7.17 -6.78
N ILE A 168 25.39 -7.00 -6.26
CA ILE A 168 24.17 -6.87 -7.06
C ILE A 168 24.24 -5.63 -7.95
N ARG A 169 24.59 -4.46 -7.38
CA ARG A 169 24.75 -3.20 -8.12
C ARG A 169 25.78 -3.33 -9.26
N THR A 170 26.92 -3.94 -8.98
CA THR A 170 28.01 -4.15 -9.96
C THR A 170 27.78 -5.35 -10.89
N LYS A 171 26.66 -6.07 -10.74
CA LYS A 171 26.23 -7.22 -11.57
C LYS A 171 27.23 -8.38 -11.57
N GLN A 172 27.98 -8.59 -10.48
CA GLN A 172 29.03 -9.62 -10.38
C GLN A 172 28.52 -10.98 -9.87
N PHE A 173 27.47 -11.46 -10.53
CA PHE A 173 26.72 -12.66 -10.18
C PHE A 173 27.56 -13.95 -10.13
N THR A 174 28.50 -14.14 -11.06
CA THR A 174 29.36 -15.33 -11.10
C THR A 174 30.33 -15.41 -9.92
N LEU A 175 30.86 -14.27 -9.47
CA LEU A 175 31.72 -14.23 -8.29
C LEU A 175 30.92 -14.59 -7.04
N THR A 176 29.73 -13.99 -6.87
CA THR A 176 28.82 -14.31 -5.77
C THR A 176 28.51 -15.81 -5.71
N ALA A 177 28.23 -16.42 -6.87
CA ALA A 177 27.98 -17.86 -6.98
C ALA A 177 29.17 -18.72 -6.52
N ARG A 178 30.39 -18.42 -6.99
CA ARG A 178 31.61 -19.16 -6.62
C ARG A 178 31.95 -19.02 -5.14
N VAL A 179 31.85 -17.81 -4.62
CA VAL A 179 32.12 -17.52 -3.21
C VAL A 179 31.10 -18.21 -2.31
N ALA A 180 29.82 -18.26 -2.68
CA ALA A 180 28.80 -18.97 -1.91
C ALA A 180 29.09 -20.48 -1.79
N VAL A 181 29.57 -21.13 -2.86
CA VAL A 181 29.98 -22.55 -2.83
C VAL A 181 31.20 -22.75 -1.93
N LEU A 182 32.23 -21.92 -2.11
CA LEU A 182 33.46 -22.01 -1.31
C LEU A 182 33.17 -21.76 0.18
N GLN A 183 32.34 -20.79 0.49
CA GLN A 183 31.94 -20.49 1.87
C GLN A 183 31.15 -21.65 2.49
N SER A 184 30.24 -22.28 1.73
CA SER A 184 29.50 -23.45 2.22
C SER A 184 30.44 -24.63 2.52
N LEU A 185 31.43 -24.90 1.64
CA LEU A 185 32.43 -25.93 1.88
C LEU A 185 33.28 -25.62 3.13
N LEU A 186 33.78 -24.40 3.25
CA LEU A 186 34.59 -23.98 4.40
C LEU A 186 33.79 -24.06 5.71
N MET A 187 32.54 -23.61 5.72
CA MET A 187 31.73 -23.59 6.94
C MET A 187 31.22 -24.96 7.35
N ASN A 188 30.78 -25.79 6.41
CA ASN A 188 30.36 -27.15 6.75
C ASN A 188 31.58 -28.02 7.12
N GLY A 189 32.72 -27.83 6.46
CA GLY A 189 33.99 -28.46 6.82
C GLY A 189 34.46 -28.04 8.22
N ALA A 190 34.46 -26.73 8.52
CA ALA A 190 34.82 -26.23 9.85
C ALA A 190 33.88 -26.76 10.95
N LYS A 191 32.56 -26.84 10.69
CA LYS A 191 31.60 -27.44 11.63
C LYS A 191 31.90 -28.92 11.86
N ALA A 192 32.16 -29.67 10.80
CA ALA A 192 32.47 -31.10 10.92
C ALA A 192 33.78 -31.35 11.68
N VAL A 193 34.85 -30.61 11.35
CA VAL A 193 36.16 -30.72 12.02
C VAL A 193 36.04 -30.31 13.49
N ALA A 194 35.45 -29.15 13.77
CA ALA A 194 35.31 -28.66 15.14
C ALA A 194 34.39 -29.56 15.99
N GLY A 195 33.41 -30.23 15.36
CA GLY A 195 32.51 -31.15 16.05
C GLY A 195 33.15 -32.48 16.43
N PHE A 196 34.21 -32.89 15.72
CA PHE A 196 35.05 -34.01 16.16
C PHE A 196 35.91 -33.67 17.38
N VAL A 197 36.30 -32.40 17.54
CA VAL A 197 37.11 -31.95 18.67
C VAL A 197 36.24 -31.66 19.89
N GLN A 198 35.24 -30.79 19.74
CA GLN A 198 34.33 -30.37 20.80
C GLN A 198 32.92 -30.06 20.23
N PRO A 199 31.95 -30.99 20.35
CA PRO A 199 30.59 -30.82 19.83
C PRO A 199 29.71 -29.92 20.72
N LEU A 200 30.16 -28.70 20.99
CA LEU A 200 29.45 -27.72 21.83
C LEU A 200 28.57 -26.78 21.01
N ALA A 201 27.49 -26.29 21.62
CA ALA A 201 26.67 -25.22 21.05
C ALA A 201 27.48 -23.97 20.70
N ALA A 202 28.48 -23.65 21.53
CA ALA A 202 29.38 -22.52 21.34
C ALA A 202 30.12 -22.57 20.00
N THR A 203 30.62 -23.74 19.61
CA THR A 203 31.29 -23.96 18.33
C THR A 203 30.38 -23.59 17.16
N LEU A 204 29.11 -24.02 17.20
CA LEU A 204 28.14 -23.71 16.14
C LEU A 204 27.82 -22.22 16.07
N VAL A 205 27.60 -21.56 17.22
CA VAL A 205 27.28 -20.13 17.30
C VAL A 205 28.45 -19.26 16.81
N VAL A 206 29.67 -19.56 17.26
CA VAL A 206 30.88 -18.84 16.85
C VAL A 206 31.14 -19.02 15.37
N LEU A 207 31.07 -20.25 14.84
CA LEU A 207 31.24 -20.51 13.40
C LEU A 207 30.15 -19.85 12.56
N ALA A 208 28.91 -19.79 13.03
CA ALA A 208 27.83 -19.08 12.34
C ALA A 208 28.11 -17.56 12.29
N THR A 209 28.58 -16.99 13.39
CA THR A 209 28.90 -15.55 13.50
C THR A 209 30.12 -15.18 12.65
N LEU A 210 31.25 -15.84 12.86
CA LEU A 210 32.48 -15.59 12.11
C LEU A 210 32.33 -15.97 10.64
N GLY A 211 31.49 -16.95 10.32
CA GLY A 211 31.17 -17.36 8.96
C GLY A 211 30.53 -16.26 8.12
N ASN A 212 29.72 -15.37 8.72
CA ASN A 212 29.19 -14.19 8.03
C ASN A 212 30.30 -13.18 7.71
N GLY A 213 31.24 -12.99 8.65
CA GLY A 213 32.42 -12.15 8.43
C GLY A 213 33.33 -12.68 7.33
N LEU A 214 33.65 -13.98 7.37
CA LEU A 214 34.40 -14.67 6.31
C LEU A 214 33.70 -14.54 4.96
N TYR A 215 32.37 -14.72 4.92
CA TYR A 215 31.64 -14.57 3.67
C TYR A 215 31.72 -13.12 3.14
N ALA A 216 31.58 -12.13 4.01
CA ALA A 216 31.69 -10.72 3.65
C ALA A 216 33.09 -10.37 3.12
N THR A 217 34.17 -10.88 3.74
CA THR A 217 35.55 -10.63 3.29
C THR A 217 35.84 -11.31 1.96
N MET A 218 35.40 -12.56 1.77
CA MET A 218 35.53 -13.26 0.49
C MET A 218 34.74 -12.53 -0.61
N LEU A 219 33.52 -12.07 -0.32
CA LEU A 219 32.74 -11.26 -1.25
C LEU A 219 33.33 -9.86 -1.44
N ALA A 220 34.12 -9.32 -0.53
CA ALA A 220 34.82 -8.05 -0.68
C ALA A 220 36.14 -8.16 -1.48
N SER A 221 36.59 -9.38 -1.79
CA SER A 221 37.82 -9.62 -2.55
C SER A 221 37.82 -8.89 -3.91
N GLY A 222 38.88 -8.17 -4.24
CA GLY A 222 38.94 -7.37 -5.47
C GLY A 222 38.11 -6.08 -5.48
N MET A 223 37.53 -5.67 -4.33
CA MET A 223 36.87 -4.35 -4.17
C MET A 223 37.81 -3.29 -3.57
N ARG A 224 39.10 -3.61 -3.40
CA ARG A 224 40.12 -2.74 -2.80
C ARG A 224 40.06 -1.34 -3.42
N GLY A 225 39.71 -0.33 -2.61
CA GLY A 225 39.63 1.07 -3.02
C GLY A 225 38.31 1.53 -3.66
N SER A 226 37.36 0.62 -3.99
CA SER A 226 36.07 1.03 -4.57
C SER A 226 35.06 1.48 -3.52
N LEU A 227 34.91 0.76 -2.40
CA LEU A 227 33.82 0.98 -1.44
C LEU A 227 34.14 2.02 -0.35
N PHE A 228 35.41 2.16 0.02
CA PHE A 228 35.88 2.99 1.14
C PHE A 228 36.76 4.18 0.71
N ARG A 229 36.77 4.53 -0.58
CA ARG A 229 37.48 5.73 -1.05
C ARG A 229 36.79 6.99 -0.54
N ARG A 230 37.55 7.86 0.14
CA ARG A 230 37.08 9.11 0.76
C ARG A 230 36.23 9.95 -0.20
N ALA A 231 35.26 10.64 0.38
CA ALA A 231 34.44 11.60 -0.32
C ALA A 231 35.31 12.75 -0.85
N GLY A 232 35.20 13.04 -2.15
CA GLY A 232 35.80 14.22 -2.77
C GLY A 232 34.91 15.45 -2.59
N PRO A 233 35.43 16.65 -2.84
CA PRO A 233 34.64 17.89 -2.79
C PRO A 233 33.43 17.81 -3.76
N GLY A 234 32.25 18.22 -3.29
CA GLY A 234 30.99 18.20 -4.07
C GLY A 234 30.11 16.95 -3.90
N GLN A 235 30.44 16.02 -3.00
CA GLN A 235 29.58 14.86 -2.70
C GLN A 235 28.45 15.21 -1.74
N THR A 236 27.27 14.59 -1.93
CA THR A 236 26.13 14.73 -1.01
C THR A 236 26.51 14.24 0.38
N SER A 237 26.17 15.03 1.40
CA SER A 237 26.47 14.67 2.79
C SER A 237 25.76 13.39 3.22
N LEU A 238 26.32 12.66 4.19
CA LEU A 238 25.67 11.46 4.74
C LEU A 238 24.28 11.77 5.32
N ARG A 239 24.11 12.95 5.93
CA ARG A 239 22.83 13.43 6.47
C ARG A 239 21.80 13.64 5.35
N GLU A 240 22.23 14.22 4.24
CA GLU A 240 21.37 14.43 3.08
C GLU A 240 20.96 13.10 2.41
N LEU A 241 21.90 12.14 2.29
CA LEU A 241 21.60 10.79 1.81
C LEU A 241 20.59 10.08 2.73
N ALA A 242 20.76 10.18 4.05
CA ALA A 242 19.81 9.65 5.03
C ALA A 242 18.43 10.30 4.90
N CYS A 243 18.37 11.63 4.77
CA CYS A 243 17.12 12.36 4.57
C CYS A 243 16.42 11.98 3.26
N ARG A 244 17.18 11.83 2.16
CA ARG A 244 16.66 11.46 0.84
C ARG A 244 16.12 10.03 0.81
N HIS A 245 16.71 9.13 1.60
CA HIS A 245 16.32 7.73 1.68
C HIS A 245 15.64 7.35 3.01
N ARG A 246 15.06 8.34 3.72
CA ARG A 246 14.44 8.14 5.05
C ARG A 246 13.31 7.12 5.08
N ASP A 247 12.67 6.87 3.93
CA ASP A 247 11.59 5.90 3.81
C ASP A 247 12.05 4.47 4.14
N PHE A 248 13.33 4.15 3.94
CA PHE A 248 13.91 2.86 4.34
C PHE A 248 13.90 2.71 5.86
N ALA A 249 14.38 3.71 6.59
CA ALA A 249 14.41 3.68 8.04
C ALA A 249 13.00 3.74 8.66
N LEU A 250 12.10 4.58 8.12
CA LEU A 250 10.78 4.82 8.70
C LEU A 250 9.74 3.75 8.37
N TYR A 251 9.80 3.14 7.17
CA TYR A 251 8.78 2.20 6.71
C TYR A 251 9.33 0.81 6.42
N ARG A 252 10.50 0.71 5.76
CA ARG A 252 11.05 -0.60 5.37
C ARG A 252 11.62 -1.37 6.56
N ALA A 253 12.37 -0.70 7.43
CA ALA A 253 13.00 -1.36 8.57
C ALA A 253 11.98 -1.94 9.56
N PRO A 254 10.91 -1.23 9.98
CA PRO A 254 9.86 -1.83 10.83
C PRO A 254 9.14 -2.99 10.15
N GLN A 255 8.87 -2.89 8.84
CA GLN A 255 8.21 -3.95 8.08
C GLN A 255 9.05 -5.23 7.98
N ILE A 256 10.35 -5.09 7.70
CA ILE A 256 11.27 -6.24 7.69
C ILE A 256 11.44 -6.80 9.10
N GLY A 257 11.55 -5.94 10.12
CA GLY A 257 11.66 -6.36 11.52
C GLY A 257 10.46 -7.17 11.99
N LEU A 258 9.24 -6.72 11.69
CA LEU A 258 8.01 -7.44 12.03
C LEU A 258 7.95 -8.81 11.32
N ASN A 259 8.30 -8.85 10.03
CA ASN A 259 8.34 -10.09 9.28
C ASN A 259 9.39 -11.06 9.85
N ALA A 260 10.57 -10.56 10.23
CA ALA A 260 11.61 -11.36 10.82
C ALA A 260 11.21 -11.91 12.20
N ALA A 261 10.59 -11.08 13.04
CA ALA A 261 10.03 -11.50 14.33
C ALA A 261 9.02 -12.64 14.15
N ALA A 262 8.11 -12.51 13.19
CA ALA A 262 7.14 -13.55 12.83
C ALA A 262 7.80 -14.88 12.43
N GLN A 263 8.95 -14.85 11.75
CA GLN A 263 9.66 -16.05 11.31
C GLN A 263 10.48 -16.71 12.42
N GLY A 264 11.02 -15.92 13.36
CA GLY A 264 11.79 -16.39 14.51
C GLY A 264 10.91 -16.89 15.67
N LEU A 265 9.67 -16.40 15.76
CA LEU A 265 8.73 -16.69 16.85
C LEU A 265 8.59 -18.20 17.17
N PRO A 266 8.42 -19.12 16.19
CA PRO A 266 8.24 -20.54 16.51
C PRO A 266 9.45 -21.15 17.23
N VAL A 267 10.68 -20.76 16.85
CA VAL A 267 11.89 -21.29 17.47
C VAL A 267 12.01 -20.82 18.92
N VAL A 268 11.75 -19.53 19.14
CA VAL A 268 11.79 -18.93 20.48
C VAL A 268 10.71 -19.53 21.38
N MET A 269 9.47 -19.68 20.87
CA MET A 269 8.38 -20.30 21.62
C MET A 269 8.65 -21.77 21.94
N LEU A 270 9.18 -22.55 20.99
CA LEU A 270 9.51 -23.95 21.25
C LEU A 270 10.65 -24.09 22.27
N ALA A 271 11.66 -23.23 22.20
CA ALA A 271 12.76 -23.20 23.17
C ALA A 271 12.27 -22.86 24.57
N SER A 272 11.40 -21.84 24.68
CA SER A 272 10.84 -21.34 25.94
C SER A 272 9.85 -22.33 26.56
N LEU A 273 8.94 -22.90 25.77
CA LEU A 273 7.82 -23.72 26.28
C LEU A 273 8.18 -25.20 26.46
N PHE A 274 9.06 -25.74 25.61
CA PHE A 274 9.38 -27.18 25.56
C PHE A 274 10.88 -27.49 25.71
N GLY A 275 11.71 -26.46 25.91
CA GLY A 275 13.15 -26.59 26.05
C GLY A 275 13.94 -26.56 24.74
N THR A 276 15.27 -26.48 24.85
CA THR A 276 16.18 -26.25 23.71
C THR A 276 16.17 -27.40 22.70
N SER A 277 15.98 -28.65 23.13
CA SER A 277 15.92 -29.81 22.21
C SER A 277 14.78 -29.69 21.21
N ALA A 278 13.59 -29.23 21.63
CA ALA A 278 12.45 -28.99 20.73
C ALA A 278 12.76 -27.93 19.66
N ALA A 279 13.38 -26.82 20.07
CA ALA A 279 13.85 -25.81 19.13
C ALA A 279 14.92 -26.35 18.16
N GLY A 280 15.78 -27.28 18.63
CA GLY A 280 16.79 -27.94 17.82
C GLY A 280 16.19 -28.87 16.75
N PHE A 281 15.22 -29.68 17.14
CA PHE A 281 14.46 -30.52 16.22
C PHE A 281 13.76 -29.67 15.15
N TYR A 282 13.08 -28.59 15.55
CA TYR A 282 12.45 -27.67 14.60
C TYR A 282 13.45 -27.01 13.66
N THR A 283 14.60 -26.56 14.20
CA THR A 283 15.65 -25.89 13.43
C THR A 283 16.23 -26.80 12.35
N LEU A 284 16.53 -28.06 12.68
CA LEU A 284 17.04 -29.02 11.70
C LEU A 284 15.98 -29.36 10.65
N ALA A 285 14.74 -29.67 11.06
CA ALA A 285 13.63 -29.98 10.14
C ALA A 285 13.40 -28.84 9.15
N ARG A 286 13.31 -27.60 9.65
CA ARG A 286 13.10 -26.40 8.82
C ARG A 286 14.27 -26.12 7.89
N THR A 287 15.51 -26.39 8.31
CA THR A 287 16.70 -26.20 7.47
C THR A 287 16.66 -27.12 6.27
N VAL A 288 16.38 -28.42 6.47
CA VAL A 288 16.29 -29.41 5.39
C VAL A 288 15.11 -29.11 4.45
N LEU A 289 13.92 -28.86 5.01
CA LEU A 289 12.70 -28.65 4.23
C LEU A 289 12.63 -27.31 3.48
N SER A 290 13.42 -26.30 3.88
CA SER A 290 13.45 -25.00 3.21
C SER A 290 14.31 -24.97 1.94
N MET A 291 15.08 -26.01 1.65
CA MET A 291 15.95 -26.06 0.47
C MET A 291 15.15 -26.12 -0.85
N PRO A 292 14.20 -27.06 -1.06
CA PRO A 292 13.39 -27.09 -2.28
C PRO A 292 12.69 -25.75 -2.55
N PHE A 293 12.24 -25.11 -1.47
CA PHE A 293 11.61 -23.80 -1.49
C PHE A 293 12.55 -22.68 -1.97
N ARG A 294 13.83 -22.70 -1.56
CA ARG A 294 14.84 -21.72 -2.00
C ARG A 294 15.28 -21.92 -3.46
N LEU A 295 15.41 -23.17 -3.91
CA LEU A 295 15.90 -23.49 -5.25
C LEU A 295 14.82 -23.33 -6.32
N ILE A 296 13.69 -23.99 -6.12
CA ILE A 296 12.61 -24.03 -7.12
C ILE A 296 11.71 -22.82 -6.95
N GLY A 297 11.40 -22.44 -5.70
CA GLY A 297 10.45 -21.37 -5.42
C GLY A 297 10.93 -20.00 -5.89
N LYS A 298 12.22 -19.70 -5.76
CA LYS A 298 12.82 -18.46 -6.28
C LYS A 298 12.84 -18.45 -7.81
N ALA A 299 13.29 -19.54 -8.44
CA ALA A 299 13.35 -19.65 -9.90
C ALA A 299 11.96 -19.50 -10.54
N VAL A 300 10.93 -20.08 -9.94
CA VAL A 300 9.55 -19.94 -10.40
C VAL A 300 9.04 -18.51 -10.14
N SER A 301 9.27 -17.91 -8.96
CA SER A 301 8.91 -16.50 -8.72
C SER A 301 9.55 -15.55 -9.73
N ASP A 302 10.82 -15.72 -10.06
CA ASP A 302 11.58 -14.86 -10.98
C ASP A 302 11.07 -14.97 -12.44
N VAL A 303 10.58 -16.14 -12.85
CA VAL A 303 10.02 -16.37 -14.20
C VAL A 303 8.56 -15.94 -14.31
N PHE A 304 7.76 -16.16 -13.25
CA PHE A 304 6.35 -15.85 -13.27
C PHE A 304 6.05 -14.38 -13.00
N TYR A 305 6.83 -13.68 -12.18
CA TYR A 305 6.58 -12.28 -11.83
C TYR A 305 6.52 -11.32 -13.04
N PRO A 306 7.46 -11.37 -14.01
CA PRO A 306 7.36 -10.58 -15.24
C PRO A 306 6.14 -10.95 -16.07
N ARG A 307 5.84 -12.25 -16.21
CA ARG A 307 4.68 -12.76 -16.96
C ARG A 307 3.35 -12.36 -16.36
N PHE A 308 3.23 -12.31 -15.03
CA PHE A 308 2.05 -11.78 -14.34
C PHE A 308 1.85 -10.30 -14.63
N THR A 309 2.94 -9.53 -14.67
CA THR A 309 2.92 -8.10 -14.95
C THR A 309 2.59 -7.80 -16.42
N GLU A 310 3.03 -8.63 -17.36
CA GLU A 310 2.66 -8.55 -18.79
C GLU A 310 1.22 -9.01 -19.04
N ALA A 311 0.81 -10.14 -18.44
CA ALA A 311 -0.55 -10.66 -18.55
C ALA A 311 -1.60 -9.66 -18.02
N ALA A 312 -1.30 -8.97 -16.92
CA ALA A 312 -2.16 -7.92 -16.37
C ALA A 312 -2.26 -6.67 -17.27
N ARG A 313 -1.24 -6.36 -18.07
CA ARG A 313 -1.25 -5.22 -19.01
C ARG A 313 -1.98 -5.53 -20.31
N HIS A 314 -1.91 -6.77 -20.78
CA HIS A 314 -2.51 -7.20 -22.05
C HIS A 314 -3.90 -7.85 -21.89
N GLY A 315 -4.52 -7.74 -20.70
CA GLY A 315 -5.85 -8.31 -20.44
C GLY A 315 -5.91 -9.84 -20.50
N ALA A 316 -4.78 -10.53 -20.34
CA ALA A 316 -4.71 -11.98 -20.38
C ALA A 316 -5.28 -12.60 -19.08
N ASP A 317 -5.75 -13.85 -19.18
CA ASP A 317 -6.39 -14.57 -18.09
C ASP A 317 -5.40 -14.85 -16.93
N LEU A 318 -5.40 -13.94 -15.95
CA LEU A 318 -4.57 -14.00 -14.76
C LEU A 318 -4.86 -15.25 -13.91
N ARG A 319 -6.13 -15.69 -13.88
CA ARG A 319 -6.56 -16.89 -13.15
C ARG A 319 -5.92 -18.14 -13.76
N ARG A 320 -5.90 -18.25 -15.09
CA ARG A 320 -5.25 -19.36 -15.79
C ARG A 320 -3.74 -19.38 -15.55
N LEU A 321 -3.10 -18.21 -15.52
CA LEU A 321 -1.67 -18.11 -15.23
C LEU A 321 -1.34 -18.48 -13.77
N LEU A 322 -2.18 -18.06 -12.82
CA LEU A 322 -2.12 -18.46 -11.42
C LEU A 322 -2.27 -19.97 -11.25
N LEU A 323 -3.31 -20.57 -11.84
CA LEU A 323 -3.54 -22.02 -11.79
C LEU A 323 -2.38 -22.81 -12.40
N LYS A 324 -1.83 -22.36 -13.54
CA LYS A 324 -0.65 -22.99 -14.15
C LYS A 324 0.59 -22.88 -13.26
N GLY A 325 0.84 -21.72 -12.65
CA GLY A 325 1.98 -21.52 -11.77
C GLY A 325 1.87 -22.34 -10.49
N THR A 326 0.70 -22.32 -9.84
CA THR A 326 0.43 -23.13 -8.65
C THR A 326 0.45 -24.62 -8.97
N GLY A 327 -0.08 -25.05 -10.12
CA GLY A 327 -0.03 -26.45 -10.57
C GLY A 327 1.39 -26.94 -10.84
N LEU A 328 2.23 -26.14 -11.50
CA LEU A 328 3.64 -26.48 -11.73
C LEU A 328 4.39 -26.64 -10.40
N LEU A 329 4.17 -25.74 -9.44
CA LEU A 329 4.74 -25.83 -8.11
C LEU A 329 4.17 -27.00 -7.31
N ALA A 330 2.90 -27.35 -7.49
CA ALA A 330 2.33 -28.55 -6.88
C ALA A 330 3.05 -29.81 -7.38
N VAL A 331 3.24 -29.95 -8.69
CA VAL A 331 3.98 -31.09 -9.28
C VAL A 331 5.45 -31.12 -8.83
N ALA A 332 6.12 -29.96 -8.80
CA ALA A 332 7.52 -29.89 -8.38
C ALA A 332 7.71 -30.12 -6.87
N GLY A 333 6.70 -29.76 -6.06
CA GLY A 333 6.74 -29.85 -4.60
C GLY A 333 6.24 -31.18 -4.05
N ILE A 334 5.33 -31.88 -4.74
CA ILE A 334 4.66 -33.06 -4.19
C ILE A 334 5.65 -34.18 -3.87
N VAL A 335 6.68 -34.37 -4.69
CA VAL A 335 7.71 -35.39 -4.48
C VAL A 335 8.55 -35.10 -3.23
N PRO A 336 9.29 -33.96 -3.13
CA PRO A 336 10.15 -33.71 -1.97
C PRO A 336 9.35 -33.53 -0.66
N PHE A 337 8.19 -32.86 -0.68
CA PHE A 337 7.40 -32.66 0.53
C PHE A 337 6.57 -33.89 0.90
N GLY A 338 6.00 -34.60 -0.08
CA GLY A 338 5.23 -35.82 0.14
C GLY A 338 6.08 -36.96 0.71
N LEU A 339 7.31 -37.12 0.21
CA LEU A 339 8.27 -38.09 0.76
C LEU A 339 8.49 -37.84 2.26
N VAL A 340 8.76 -36.59 2.66
CA VAL A 340 8.98 -36.27 4.08
C VAL A 340 7.69 -36.33 4.90
N ALA A 341 6.53 -36.00 4.32
CA ALA A 341 5.25 -36.11 5.02
C ALA A 341 4.92 -37.58 5.38
N VAL A 342 5.15 -38.51 4.47
CA VAL A 342 4.85 -39.94 4.70
C VAL A 342 5.95 -40.59 5.55
N SER A 343 7.20 -40.46 5.14
CA SER A 343 8.32 -41.22 5.72
C SER A 343 9.22 -40.41 6.64
N GLY A 344 8.84 -39.19 7.05
CA GLY A 344 9.65 -38.28 7.86
C GLY A 344 10.34 -38.92 9.08
N PRO A 345 9.61 -39.59 9.99
CA PRO A 345 10.21 -40.23 11.17
C PRO A 345 11.28 -41.27 10.82
N SER A 346 10.99 -42.16 9.86
CA SER A 346 11.93 -43.20 9.43
C SER A 346 13.12 -42.61 8.68
N LEU A 347 12.88 -41.64 7.79
CA LEU A 347 13.91 -40.97 6.99
C LEU A 347 14.90 -40.22 7.89
N PHE A 348 14.40 -39.42 8.82
CA PHE A 348 15.27 -38.65 9.72
C PHE A 348 16.01 -39.55 10.70
N ARG A 349 15.38 -40.63 11.20
CA ARG A 349 16.05 -41.65 12.01
C ARG A 349 17.19 -42.33 11.26
N TRP A 350 16.99 -42.69 9.99
CA TRP A 350 18.00 -43.35 9.17
C TRP A 350 19.15 -42.39 8.81
N VAL A 351 18.83 -41.19 8.34
CA VAL A 351 19.81 -40.20 7.88
C VAL A 351 20.57 -39.60 9.07
N PHE A 352 19.87 -39.06 10.06
CA PHE A 352 20.48 -38.28 11.14
C PHE A 352 20.73 -39.11 12.41
N GLY A 353 20.11 -40.28 12.57
CA GLY A 353 20.29 -41.16 13.72
C GLY A 353 19.09 -41.16 14.69
N ALA A 354 19.11 -42.06 15.68
CA ALA A 354 17.98 -42.28 16.59
C ALA A 354 17.58 -41.03 17.41
N ALA A 355 18.56 -40.23 17.84
CA ALA A 355 18.32 -38.98 18.58
C ALA A 355 17.50 -37.95 17.79
N TRP A 356 17.41 -38.08 16.46
CA TRP A 356 16.71 -37.17 15.57
C TRP A 356 15.36 -37.71 15.08
N ALA A 357 14.87 -38.84 15.62
CA ALA A 357 13.54 -39.35 15.31
C ALA A 357 12.41 -38.31 15.57
N PRO A 358 12.41 -37.53 16.68
CA PRO A 358 11.42 -36.46 16.89
C PRO A 358 11.46 -35.37 15.82
N THR A 359 12.62 -35.11 15.22
CA THR A 359 12.74 -34.18 14.08
C THR A 359 11.98 -34.67 12.86
N GLY A 360 11.95 -35.98 12.64
CA GLY A 360 11.16 -36.57 11.56
C GLY A 360 9.65 -36.39 11.76
N GLU A 361 9.17 -36.45 13.01
CA GLU A 361 7.77 -36.14 13.34
C GLU A 361 7.45 -34.66 13.10
N TYR A 362 8.35 -33.75 13.49
CA TYR A 362 8.18 -32.32 13.18
C TYR A 362 8.20 -32.07 11.67
N ALA A 363 9.13 -32.71 10.96
CA ALA A 363 9.30 -32.57 9.53
C ALA A 363 8.07 -33.06 8.76
N ARG A 364 7.40 -34.12 9.23
CA ARG A 364 6.13 -34.60 8.67
C ARG A 364 5.08 -33.49 8.63
N TRP A 365 4.86 -32.81 9.75
CA TRP A 365 3.88 -31.72 9.83
C TRP A 365 4.33 -30.46 9.07
N LEU A 366 5.60 -30.08 9.22
CA LEU A 366 6.16 -28.94 8.52
C LEU A 366 6.14 -29.11 7.00
N ALA A 367 6.30 -30.33 6.49
CA ALA A 367 6.23 -30.61 5.06
C ALA A 367 4.86 -30.24 4.48
N ILE A 368 3.77 -30.47 5.22
CA ILE A 368 2.41 -30.09 4.81
C ILE A 368 2.33 -28.55 4.69
N TRP A 369 2.74 -27.83 5.73
CA TRP A 369 2.72 -26.37 5.72
C TRP A 369 3.58 -25.78 4.60
N LEU A 370 4.81 -26.25 4.48
CA LEU A 370 5.79 -25.75 3.52
C LEU A 370 5.40 -26.10 2.09
N PHE A 371 4.71 -27.22 1.86
CA PHE A 371 4.08 -27.52 0.58
C PHE A 371 3.07 -26.42 0.20
N PHE A 372 2.07 -26.13 1.04
CA PHE A 372 1.11 -25.06 0.74
C PHE A 372 1.76 -23.68 0.63
N GLY A 373 2.79 -23.41 1.44
CA GLY A 373 3.60 -22.18 1.32
C GLY A 373 4.34 -22.09 -0.01
N PHE A 374 4.80 -23.23 -0.55
CA PHE A 374 5.42 -23.33 -1.86
C PHE A 374 4.40 -23.06 -2.97
N LEU A 375 3.20 -23.61 -2.87
CA LEU A 375 2.08 -23.38 -3.81
C LEU A 375 1.60 -21.93 -3.82
N ASN A 376 1.77 -21.20 -2.71
CA ASN A 376 1.33 -19.83 -2.51
C ASN A 376 2.24 -18.78 -3.19
N ARG A 377 3.40 -19.17 -3.74
CA ARG A 377 4.35 -18.24 -4.37
C ARG A 377 3.79 -17.41 -5.53
N PRO A 378 3.01 -17.97 -6.47
CA PRO A 378 2.38 -17.21 -7.54
C PRO A 378 1.31 -16.24 -7.01
N SER A 379 0.58 -16.63 -5.96
CA SER A 379 -0.42 -15.79 -5.32
C SER A 379 0.21 -14.56 -4.66
N VAL A 380 1.33 -14.70 -3.96
CA VAL A 380 2.08 -13.56 -3.40
C VAL A 380 2.59 -12.62 -4.49
N ALA A 381 3.05 -13.16 -5.61
CA ALA A 381 3.42 -12.35 -6.78
C ALA A 381 2.20 -11.61 -7.37
N ALA A 382 1.08 -12.31 -7.53
CA ALA A 382 -0.16 -11.71 -8.04
C ALA A 382 -0.77 -10.70 -7.08
N ILE A 383 -0.60 -10.81 -5.76
CA ILE A 383 -1.01 -9.80 -4.78
C ILE A 383 -0.36 -8.44 -5.09
N ALA A 384 0.92 -8.45 -5.50
CA ALA A 384 1.62 -7.24 -5.91
C ALA A 384 1.04 -6.66 -7.21
N THR A 385 0.74 -7.52 -8.19
CA THR A 385 0.14 -7.11 -9.47
C THR A 385 -1.31 -6.63 -9.31
N LEU A 386 -2.11 -7.32 -8.51
CA LEU A 386 -3.52 -7.04 -8.21
C LEU A 386 -3.70 -5.90 -7.19
N SER A 387 -2.61 -5.32 -6.69
CA SER A 387 -2.63 -4.25 -5.68
C SER A 387 -3.34 -4.64 -4.37
N LEU A 388 -3.31 -5.93 -3.99
CA LEU A 388 -3.95 -6.49 -2.78
C LEU A 388 -3.07 -6.40 -1.52
N GLN A 389 -2.09 -5.50 -1.48
CA GLN A 389 -1.08 -5.43 -0.41
C GLN A 389 -1.69 -5.14 0.97
N GLY A 390 -2.81 -4.40 1.03
CA GLY A 390 -3.53 -4.15 2.29
C GLY A 390 -4.18 -5.42 2.88
N PHE A 391 -4.82 -6.23 2.04
CA PHE A 391 -5.34 -7.54 2.43
C PHE A 391 -4.21 -8.46 2.90
N TYR A 392 -3.09 -8.47 2.19
CA TYR A 392 -1.93 -9.30 2.53
C TYR A 392 -1.31 -8.92 3.89
N LEU A 393 -1.28 -7.63 4.25
CA LEU A 393 -0.83 -7.18 5.57
C LEU A 393 -1.73 -7.69 6.70
N VAL A 394 -3.06 -7.57 6.55
CA VAL A 394 -4.03 -8.07 7.55
C VAL A 394 -3.92 -9.58 7.68
N TYR A 395 -3.80 -10.28 6.55
CA TYR A 395 -3.54 -11.71 6.49
C TYR A 395 -2.27 -12.08 7.26
N GLU A 396 -1.15 -11.39 7.05
CA GLU A 396 0.11 -11.69 7.76
C GLU A 396 -0.01 -11.48 9.27
N ILE A 397 -0.65 -10.39 9.73
CA ILE A 397 -0.88 -10.15 11.17
C ILE A 397 -1.75 -11.27 11.77
N GLY A 398 -2.89 -11.58 11.16
CA GLY A 398 -3.77 -12.66 11.62
C GLY A 398 -3.08 -14.02 11.58
N SER A 399 -2.25 -14.26 10.56
CA SER A 399 -1.49 -15.49 10.37
C SER A 399 -0.46 -15.72 11.47
N VAL A 400 0.23 -14.67 11.92
CA VAL A 400 1.20 -14.74 13.02
C VAL A 400 0.50 -15.02 14.33
N VAL A 401 -0.58 -14.31 14.63
CA VAL A 401 -1.36 -14.50 15.86
C VAL A 401 -1.93 -15.90 15.93
N LEU A 402 -2.55 -16.40 14.86
CA LEU A 402 -3.14 -17.73 14.83
C LEU A 402 -2.08 -18.83 14.98
N ARG A 403 -0.92 -18.67 14.32
CA ARG A 403 0.19 -19.63 14.43
C ARG A 403 0.81 -19.64 15.82
N ALA A 404 0.97 -18.47 16.45
CA ALA A 404 1.46 -18.37 17.83
C ALA A 404 0.47 -19.02 18.81
N ALA A 405 -0.82 -18.74 18.65
CA ALA A 405 -1.88 -19.35 19.44
C ALA A 405 -1.91 -20.88 19.28
N ALA A 406 -1.67 -21.40 18.08
CA ALA A 406 -1.60 -22.85 17.84
C ALA A 406 -0.42 -23.52 18.57
N ILE A 407 0.75 -22.88 18.62
CA ILE A 407 1.89 -23.39 19.42
C ILE A 407 1.53 -23.39 20.90
N TYR A 408 0.96 -22.29 21.40
CA TYR A 408 0.58 -22.16 22.80
C TYR A 408 -0.52 -23.15 23.19
N ALA A 409 -1.50 -23.40 22.34
CA ALA A 409 -2.53 -24.42 22.54
C ALA A 409 -1.94 -25.83 22.63
N GLY A 410 -0.94 -26.16 21.81
CA GLY A 410 -0.20 -27.42 21.90
C GLY A 410 0.51 -27.60 23.24
N PHE A 411 1.04 -26.51 23.81
CA PHE A 411 1.63 -26.50 25.15
C PHE A 411 0.56 -26.64 26.25
N ALA A 412 -0.42 -25.73 26.26
CA ALA A 412 -1.38 -25.60 27.36
C ALA A 412 -2.36 -26.77 27.48
N TRP A 413 -2.77 -27.38 26.36
CA TRP A 413 -3.77 -28.45 26.36
C TRP A 413 -3.17 -29.84 26.18
N PHE A 414 -2.22 -29.98 25.24
CA PHE A 414 -1.68 -31.30 24.87
C PHE A 414 -0.36 -31.63 25.56
N HIS A 415 0.32 -30.65 26.17
CA HIS A 415 1.65 -30.79 26.77
C HIS A 415 2.65 -31.48 25.83
N SER A 416 2.47 -31.29 24.52
CA SER A 416 3.22 -31.98 23.46
C SER A 416 3.75 -30.98 22.45
N ASP A 417 5.07 -31.02 22.28
CA ASP A 417 5.83 -30.26 21.31
C ASP A 417 5.46 -30.66 19.86
N VAL A 418 5.24 -31.95 19.60
CA VAL A 418 4.73 -32.46 18.32
C VAL A 418 3.34 -31.90 18.03
N ALA A 419 2.43 -31.88 19.01
CA ALA A 419 1.09 -31.31 18.83
C ALA A 419 1.14 -29.80 18.55
N ALA A 420 2.04 -29.07 19.23
CA ALA A 420 2.27 -27.65 18.99
C ALA A 420 2.77 -27.39 17.55
N VAL A 421 3.73 -28.17 17.07
CA VAL A 421 4.26 -28.08 15.69
C VAL A 421 3.20 -28.50 14.67
N ALA A 422 2.41 -29.52 14.97
CA ALA A 422 1.29 -29.96 14.12
C ALA A 422 0.24 -28.86 13.99
N GLY A 423 -0.23 -28.28 15.10
CA GLY A 423 -1.17 -27.16 15.11
C GLY A 423 -0.64 -25.94 14.35
N PHE A 424 0.61 -25.55 14.61
CA PHE A 424 1.30 -24.48 13.88
C PHE A 424 1.31 -24.72 12.36
N SER A 425 1.64 -25.95 11.96
CA SER A 425 1.77 -26.33 10.55
C SER A 425 0.42 -26.41 9.86
N LEU A 426 -0.60 -26.98 10.51
CA LEU A 426 -1.97 -27.05 9.98
C LEU A 426 -2.58 -25.67 9.84
N ALA A 427 -2.45 -24.80 10.85
CA ALA A 427 -2.87 -23.41 10.77
C ALA A 427 -2.19 -22.70 9.59
N GLY A 428 -0.87 -22.86 9.45
CA GLY A 428 -0.11 -22.31 8.33
C GLY A 428 -0.57 -22.86 6.97
N ALA A 429 -0.88 -24.15 6.86
CA ALA A 429 -1.35 -24.79 5.63
C ALA A 429 -2.72 -24.24 5.21
N VAL A 430 -3.67 -24.18 6.14
CA VAL A 430 -5.01 -23.63 5.93
C VAL A 430 -4.92 -22.17 5.50
N LEU A 431 -4.11 -21.35 6.18
CA LEU A 431 -3.92 -19.95 5.83
C LEU A 431 -3.33 -19.79 4.42
N ASN A 432 -2.32 -20.58 4.06
CA ASN A 432 -1.75 -20.53 2.71
C ASN A 432 -2.76 -20.97 1.64
N ALA A 433 -3.56 -22.01 1.90
CA ALA A 433 -4.63 -22.46 0.99
C ALA A 433 -5.74 -21.40 0.85
N ALA A 434 -6.11 -20.74 1.96
CA ALA A 434 -7.05 -19.62 1.95
C ALA A 434 -6.52 -18.44 1.13
N LEU A 435 -5.22 -18.13 1.22
CA LEU A 435 -4.61 -17.06 0.42
C LEU A 435 -4.61 -17.39 -1.08
N ILE A 436 -4.28 -18.63 -1.45
CA ILE A 436 -4.38 -19.11 -2.84
C ILE A 436 -5.82 -18.99 -3.34
N SER A 437 -6.80 -19.42 -2.54
CA SER A 437 -8.22 -19.38 -2.92
C SER A 437 -8.73 -17.94 -3.08
N ALA A 438 -8.40 -17.06 -2.13
CA ALA A 438 -8.77 -15.65 -2.17
C ALA A 438 -8.17 -14.93 -3.39
N THR A 439 -6.89 -15.18 -3.70
CA THR A 439 -6.24 -14.59 -4.87
C THR A 439 -6.80 -15.13 -6.18
N LEU A 440 -7.15 -16.42 -6.26
CA LEU A 440 -7.85 -16.98 -7.42
C LEU A 440 -9.25 -16.37 -7.60
N ALA A 441 -10.02 -16.19 -6.53
CA ALA A 441 -11.34 -15.54 -6.57
C ALA A 441 -11.25 -14.09 -7.07
N CYS A 442 -10.29 -13.31 -6.55
CA CYS A 442 -10.05 -11.94 -7.00
C CYS A 442 -9.55 -11.86 -8.45
N SER A 443 -8.81 -12.88 -8.93
CA SER A 443 -8.29 -12.91 -10.30
C SER A 443 -9.37 -13.22 -11.37
N GLY A 444 -10.47 -13.89 -10.97
CA GLY A 444 -11.56 -14.28 -11.88
C GLY A 444 -12.49 -13.13 -12.29
N GLY A 445 -12.60 -12.07 -11.48
CA GLY A 445 -13.44 -10.89 -11.78
C GLY A 445 -12.79 -9.87 -12.72
N SER A 446 -11.52 -10.06 -13.08
CA SER A 446 -10.71 -9.05 -13.80
C SER A 446 -11.01 -8.93 -15.30
N ARG A 447 -11.95 -9.70 -15.86
CA ARG A 447 -12.42 -9.50 -17.24
C ARG A 447 -13.17 -8.16 -17.44
N ALA A 448 -13.71 -7.56 -16.37
CA ALA A 448 -14.56 -6.37 -16.48
C ALA A 448 -13.91 -5.05 -16.01
N SER A 449 -12.79 -5.09 -15.27
CA SER A 449 -12.26 -3.89 -14.57
C SER A 449 -10.93 -3.36 -15.12
N VAL A 450 -10.29 -4.06 -16.06
CA VAL A 450 -9.00 -3.63 -16.66
C VAL A 450 -9.20 -2.87 -17.97
N THR A 451 -10.33 -3.08 -18.66
CA THR A 451 -10.69 -2.35 -19.88
C THR A 451 -11.13 -0.90 -19.63
N ALA A 452 -11.58 -0.54 -18.43
CA ALA A 452 -12.02 0.82 -18.11
C ALA A 452 -10.89 1.81 -17.76
N GLY A 453 -9.65 1.34 -17.63
CA GLY A 453 -8.51 2.16 -17.18
C GLY A 453 -7.50 2.56 -18.27
N LEU A 454 -7.66 2.09 -19.51
CA LEU A 454 -6.74 2.34 -20.61
C LEU A 454 -7.50 2.47 -21.95
N ALA A 455 -8.31 3.52 -22.07
CA ALA A 455 -8.63 4.07 -23.39
C ALA A 455 -7.40 4.88 -23.84
N VAL A 456 -6.66 4.34 -24.81
CA VAL A 456 -5.61 5.06 -25.54
C VAL A 456 -6.31 5.85 -26.64
N PRO A 457 -6.13 7.18 -26.76
CA PRO A 457 -6.54 7.90 -27.97
C PRO A 457 -5.65 7.46 -29.13
N GLY A 458 -6.27 7.08 -30.24
CA GLY A 458 -5.60 6.63 -31.45
C GLY A 458 -4.81 7.74 -32.16
N SER A 459 -3.64 7.35 -32.67
CA SER A 459 -3.13 7.63 -34.02
C SER A 459 -3.52 8.97 -34.69
N ALA A 460 -2.61 9.95 -34.63
CA ALA A 460 -2.34 10.88 -35.73
C ALA A 460 -0.85 11.31 -35.72
N ALA A 461 -0.29 11.51 -36.90
CA ALA A 461 1.14 11.56 -37.23
C ALA A 461 1.84 12.91 -36.96
N ASP A 462 3.19 12.83 -36.95
CA ASP A 462 4.25 13.82 -37.25
C ASP A 462 4.04 15.33 -36.98
N ASP A 463 4.85 15.91 -36.07
CA ASP A 463 5.97 16.84 -36.40
C ASP A 463 6.51 17.64 -35.16
N ALA A 464 7.80 17.45 -34.85
CA ALA A 464 8.77 18.30 -34.09
C ALA A 464 8.47 18.79 -32.63
N PRO A 465 9.40 19.49 -31.92
CA PRO A 465 10.63 18.97 -31.29
C PRO A 465 10.70 19.12 -29.74
N ARG A 466 11.73 18.50 -29.15
CA ARG A 466 12.30 18.58 -27.76
C ARG A 466 11.75 19.68 -26.82
N HIS A 467 11.22 19.31 -25.65
CA HIS A 467 11.65 19.78 -24.31
C HIS A 467 10.93 19.07 -23.12
N ASP A 468 11.66 18.99 -22.00
CA ASP A 468 11.28 18.77 -20.59
C ASP A 468 10.73 17.43 -20.06
N LYS A 469 11.64 16.71 -19.37
CA LYS A 469 11.37 15.58 -18.48
C LYS A 469 10.87 16.05 -17.11
N ALA A 470 9.57 16.28 -16.98
CA ALA A 470 8.91 16.43 -15.68
C ALA A 470 7.42 16.02 -15.71
N SER A 471 7.10 14.76 -16.05
CA SER A 471 5.68 14.32 -16.05
C SER A 471 5.44 12.84 -15.70
N MET A 472 6.38 12.15 -15.05
CA MET A 472 6.24 10.71 -14.73
C MET A 472 5.88 10.37 -13.27
N THR A 473 5.47 11.33 -12.44
CA THR A 473 5.20 11.11 -11.01
C THR A 473 3.74 11.31 -10.56
N THR A 474 2.85 11.74 -11.45
CA THR A 474 1.47 12.13 -11.06
C THR A 474 0.43 11.05 -11.37
N THR A 475 0.63 10.22 -12.40
CA THR A 475 -0.38 9.24 -12.87
C THR A 475 -0.45 7.96 -12.03
N GLN A 476 0.58 7.65 -11.23
CA GLN A 476 0.62 6.41 -10.43
C GLN A 476 0.10 6.60 -8.98
N ARG A 477 -0.04 7.85 -8.51
CA ARG A 477 -0.54 8.20 -7.16
C ARG A 477 -2.08 8.23 -7.08
N SER A 478 -2.80 8.34 -8.20
CA SER A 478 -4.27 8.37 -8.23
C SER A 478 -4.88 6.98 -7.99
N SER A 479 -4.32 5.92 -8.60
CA SER A 479 -4.92 4.56 -8.51
C SER A 479 -4.83 3.92 -7.12
N THR A 480 -3.83 4.28 -6.30
CA THR A 480 -3.67 3.76 -4.93
C THR A 480 -4.69 4.37 -3.96
N ARG A 481 -5.06 5.64 -4.16
CA ARG A 481 -6.09 6.32 -3.36
C ARG A 481 -7.49 5.81 -3.67
N GLU A 482 -7.79 5.55 -4.95
CA GLU A 482 -9.08 5.00 -5.38
C GLU A 482 -9.30 3.55 -4.91
N LYS A 483 -8.24 2.74 -4.88
CA LYS A 483 -8.31 1.34 -4.43
C LYS A 483 -8.33 1.19 -2.90
N LEU A 484 -7.68 2.12 -2.16
CA LEU A 484 -7.84 2.21 -0.71
C LEU A 484 -9.29 2.57 -0.33
N ALA A 485 -9.97 3.39 -1.12
CA ALA A 485 -11.37 3.75 -0.91
C ALA A 485 -12.32 2.52 -0.98
N GLY A 486 -11.98 1.51 -1.81
CA GLY A 486 -12.74 0.25 -1.89
C GLY A 486 -12.58 -0.64 -0.66
N LEU A 487 -11.42 -0.66 -0.01
CA LEU A 487 -11.18 -1.43 1.22
C LEU A 487 -11.80 -0.74 2.45
N LEU A 488 -11.77 0.59 2.47
CA LEU A 488 -12.40 1.41 3.49
C LEU A 488 -13.94 1.28 3.46
N ALA A 489 -14.53 0.89 2.32
CA ALA A 489 -15.97 0.69 2.19
C ALA A 489 -16.52 -0.41 3.11
N TYR A 490 -15.71 -1.41 3.50
CA TYR A 490 -16.12 -2.55 4.32
C TYR A 490 -15.82 -2.43 5.82
N LEU A 491 -15.11 -1.39 6.26
CA LEU A 491 -14.84 -1.19 7.68
C LEU A 491 -16.13 -0.86 8.45
N PRO A 492 -16.30 -1.31 9.70
CA PRO A 492 -17.35 -0.80 10.57
C PRO A 492 -17.27 0.74 10.69
N ASP A 493 -18.42 1.42 10.71
CA ASP A 493 -18.51 2.89 10.78
C ASP A 493 -17.56 3.53 11.81
N PRO A 494 -17.51 3.08 13.08
CA PRO A 494 -16.62 3.69 14.07
C PRO A 494 -15.15 3.62 13.67
N ILE A 495 -14.72 2.47 13.11
CA ILE A 495 -13.34 2.24 12.69
C ILE A 495 -13.01 3.09 11.46
N PHE A 496 -13.92 3.16 10.48
CA PHE A 496 -13.75 3.97 9.28
C PHE A 496 -13.57 5.45 9.62
N TYR A 497 -14.47 6.03 10.44
CA TYR A 497 -14.36 7.44 10.82
C TYR A 497 -13.11 7.69 11.67
N GLN A 498 -12.76 6.79 12.59
CA GLN A 498 -11.56 6.93 13.41
C GLN A 498 -10.28 6.89 12.59
N TYR A 499 -10.17 5.92 11.68
CA TYR A 499 -9.06 5.79 10.75
C TYR A 499 -8.93 7.05 9.89
N ARG A 500 -10.03 7.47 9.25
CA ARG A 500 -10.04 8.65 8.38
C ARG A 500 -9.67 9.92 9.12
N TYR A 501 -10.17 10.09 10.33
CA TYR A 501 -9.80 11.23 11.16
C TYR A 501 -8.32 11.20 11.54
N PHE A 502 -7.79 10.04 11.92
CA PHE A 502 -6.38 9.88 12.30
C PHE A 502 -5.41 10.17 11.14
N ILE A 503 -5.68 9.67 9.93
CA ILE A 503 -4.80 9.92 8.77
C ILE A 503 -4.76 11.39 8.37
N THR A 504 -5.86 12.12 8.56
CA THR A 504 -5.99 13.53 8.17
C THR A 504 -5.46 14.46 9.25
N HIS A 505 -5.96 14.32 10.48
CA HIS A 505 -5.72 15.26 11.58
C HIS A 505 -4.55 14.86 12.48
N ARG A 506 -4.07 13.61 12.37
CA ARG A 506 -2.98 13.04 13.19
C ARG A 506 -3.30 12.97 14.68
N ARG A 507 -4.58 12.76 15.00
CA ARG A 507 -5.12 12.58 16.35
C ARG A 507 -6.37 11.70 16.29
N LEU A 508 -6.81 11.19 17.44
CA LEU A 508 -8.02 10.38 17.56
C LEU A 508 -9.26 11.30 17.70
N CYS A 509 -10.36 10.96 17.03
CA CYS A 509 -11.61 11.74 17.07
C CYS A 509 -12.34 11.48 18.39
N ASN A 510 -12.70 12.53 19.12
CA ASN A 510 -13.58 12.40 20.29
C ASN A 510 -15.06 12.57 19.90
N PHE A 511 -15.74 11.46 19.63
CA PHE A 511 -17.17 11.47 19.31
C PHE A 511 -18.09 11.76 20.51
N ARG A 512 -17.63 11.53 21.75
CA ARG A 512 -18.45 11.74 22.95
C ARG A 512 -18.53 13.21 23.36
N ARG A 513 -17.41 13.92 23.23
CA ARG A 513 -17.28 15.35 23.57
C ARG A 513 -16.45 16.05 22.49
N PRO A 514 -17.02 16.29 21.29
CA PRO A 514 -16.29 16.91 20.19
C PRO A 514 -15.99 18.37 20.50
N ARG A 515 -14.71 18.74 20.47
CA ARG A 515 -14.23 20.10 20.79
C ARG A 515 -13.77 20.85 19.56
N TYR A 516 -13.16 20.15 18.60
CA TYR A 516 -12.63 20.75 17.39
C TYR A 516 -13.71 20.81 16.29
N PHE A 517 -13.59 21.78 15.38
CA PHE A 517 -14.49 21.90 14.24
C PHE A 517 -14.51 20.62 13.41
N SER A 518 -13.33 20.06 13.11
CA SER A 518 -13.21 18.77 12.44
C SER A 518 -13.92 17.61 13.16
N GLU A 519 -13.88 17.53 14.49
CA GLU A 519 -14.61 16.50 15.26
C GLU A 519 -16.12 16.65 15.13
N LYS A 520 -16.62 17.90 15.19
CA LYS A 520 -18.04 18.20 15.03
C LYS A 520 -18.53 17.85 13.62
N ILE A 521 -17.73 18.09 12.58
CA ILE A 521 -18.04 17.65 11.21
C ILE A 521 -18.07 16.12 11.11
N PHE A 522 -17.09 15.41 11.68
CA PHE A 522 -17.09 13.94 11.74
C PHE A 522 -18.30 13.40 12.51
N HIS A 523 -18.71 14.07 13.58
CA HIS A 523 -19.94 13.74 14.30
C HIS A 523 -21.17 13.91 13.40
N ARG A 524 -21.32 15.03 12.69
CA ARG A 524 -22.43 15.24 11.73
C ARG A 524 -22.49 14.17 10.64
N MET A 525 -21.33 13.72 10.14
CA MET A 525 -21.28 12.64 9.13
C MET A 525 -21.77 11.30 9.72
N ARG A 526 -21.39 10.98 10.96
CA ARG A 526 -21.69 9.71 11.63
C ARG A 526 -23.12 9.65 12.18
N HIS A 527 -23.62 10.77 12.70
CA HIS A 527 -24.91 10.95 13.35
C HIS A 527 -25.62 12.19 12.79
N PRO A 528 -26.05 12.16 11.51
CA PRO A 528 -26.74 13.29 10.90
C PRO A 528 -28.13 13.48 11.53
N ARG A 529 -28.60 14.72 11.55
CA ARG A 529 -29.98 15.03 11.93
C ARG A 529 -30.94 14.75 10.77
N PRO A 530 -32.22 14.42 11.02
CA PRO A 530 -33.17 14.10 9.96
C PRO A 530 -33.31 15.19 8.89
N PHE A 531 -33.36 16.47 9.29
CA PHE A 531 -33.54 17.58 8.34
C PHE A 531 -32.29 17.92 7.52
N PHE A 532 -31.10 17.37 7.86
CA PHE A 532 -29.87 17.63 7.12
C PHE A 532 -29.95 17.16 5.67
N SER A 533 -30.66 16.06 5.42
CA SER A 533 -30.88 15.54 4.07
C SER A 533 -31.65 16.54 3.21
N ARG A 534 -32.66 17.22 3.78
CA ARG A 534 -33.48 18.23 3.07
C ARG A 534 -32.65 19.44 2.66
N LEU A 535 -31.75 19.90 3.53
CA LEU A 535 -30.88 21.05 3.24
C LEU A 535 -29.72 20.70 2.29
N ALA A 536 -29.26 19.46 2.31
CA ALA A 536 -28.19 18.99 1.42
C ALA A 536 -28.70 18.60 0.01
N ASP A 537 -29.99 18.29 -0.12
CA ASP A 537 -30.64 18.04 -1.41
C ASP A 537 -30.79 19.34 -2.19
N LYS A 538 -30.07 19.47 -3.31
CA LYS A 538 -30.09 20.69 -4.13
C LYS A 538 -31.47 21.05 -4.69
N LEU A 539 -32.40 20.09 -4.77
CA LEU A 539 -33.79 20.36 -5.16
C LEU A 539 -34.63 20.77 -3.94
N ALA A 540 -34.62 19.98 -2.86
CA ALA A 540 -35.45 20.26 -1.68
C ALA A 540 -34.99 21.51 -0.91
N ALA A 541 -33.70 21.86 -0.98
CA ALA A 541 -33.14 23.07 -0.37
C ALA A 541 -33.67 24.35 -1.02
N ARG A 542 -34.16 24.30 -2.27
CA ARG A 542 -34.72 25.46 -2.97
C ARG A 542 -35.91 26.05 -2.24
N GLY A 543 -36.79 25.21 -1.70
CA GLY A 543 -37.91 25.65 -0.87
C GLY A 543 -37.45 26.36 0.40
N TYR A 544 -36.43 25.81 1.09
CA TYR A 544 -35.86 26.47 2.28
C TYR A 544 -35.23 27.84 1.96
N ILE A 545 -34.55 27.96 0.82
CA ILE A 545 -33.98 29.22 0.35
C ILE A 545 -35.10 30.21 0.00
N ALA A 546 -36.11 29.77 -0.76
CA ALA A 546 -37.25 30.58 -1.14
C ALA A 546 -38.00 31.14 0.09
N ASP A 547 -38.29 30.29 1.06
CA ASP A 547 -39.02 30.66 2.28
C ASP A 547 -38.24 31.65 3.16
N ARG A 548 -36.91 31.57 3.18
CA ARG A 548 -36.06 32.34 4.11
C ARG A 548 -35.50 33.62 3.53
N VAL A 549 -35.15 33.62 2.25
CA VAL A 549 -34.50 34.75 1.60
C VAL A 549 -35.15 35.15 0.27
N GLY A 550 -36.09 34.35 -0.25
CA GLY A 550 -36.83 34.63 -1.49
C GLY A 550 -36.28 33.89 -2.71
N GLU A 551 -37.17 33.63 -3.67
CA GLU A 551 -36.88 32.84 -4.88
C GLU A 551 -35.89 33.51 -5.84
N ARG A 552 -35.77 34.85 -5.78
CA ARG A 552 -34.89 35.63 -6.67
C ARG A 552 -33.40 35.24 -6.59
N TYR A 553 -32.99 34.60 -5.49
CA TYR A 553 -31.62 34.15 -5.27
C TYR A 553 -31.38 32.71 -5.73
N LEU A 554 -32.39 32.02 -6.27
CA LEU A 554 -32.24 30.68 -6.82
C LEU A 554 -31.73 30.75 -8.26
N VAL A 555 -30.82 29.84 -8.61
CA VAL A 555 -30.48 29.63 -10.02
C VAL A 555 -31.73 29.12 -10.75
N PRO A 556 -32.09 29.69 -11.92
CA PRO A 556 -33.23 29.20 -12.69
C PRO A 556 -33.09 27.70 -13.01
N LEU A 557 -34.13 26.93 -12.70
CA LEU A 557 -34.19 25.49 -12.93
C LEU A 557 -35.03 25.24 -14.18
N TYR A 558 -34.45 24.58 -15.18
CA TYR A 558 -35.15 24.22 -16.42
C TYR A 558 -35.90 22.91 -16.26
N HIS A 559 -35.23 21.88 -15.72
CA HIS A 559 -35.82 20.56 -15.61
C HIS A 559 -35.16 19.74 -14.49
N SER A 560 -35.87 18.71 -14.01
CA SER A 560 -35.28 17.68 -13.16
C SER A 560 -35.98 16.35 -13.39
N CYS A 561 -35.22 15.25 -13.39
CA CYS A 561 -35.74 13.92 -13.68
C CYS A 561 -35.00 12.82 -12.90
N GLU A 562 -35.64 11.65 -12.81
CA GLU A 562 -35.08 10.45 -12.17
C GLU A 562 -34.24 9.62 -13.14
N ARG A 563 -34.35 9.88 -14.44
CA ARG A 563 -33.56 9.27 -15.50
C ARG A 563 -33.47 10.23 -16.68
N VAL A 564 -32.29 10.30 -17.28
CA VAL A 564 -32.05 11.13 -18.48
C VAL A 564 -32.12 10.24 -19.71
N CYS A 565 -33.00 10.59 -20.65
CA CYS A 565 -33.02 10.05 -22.01
C CYS A 565 -32.59 11.13 -23.01
N VAL A 566 -32.29 10.74 -24.24
CA VAL A 566 -31.88 11.70 -25.29
C VAL A 566 -32.97 12.78 -25.48
N ASP A 567 -34.24 12.39 -25.52
CA ASP A 567 -35.38 13.30 -25.64
C ASP A 567 -35.52 14.30 -24.47
N THR A 568 -34.84 14.06 -23.33
CA THR A 568 -34.79 15.03 -22.23
C THR A 568 -34.10 16.33 -22.69
N PHE A 569 -33.12 16.24 -23.59
CA PHE A 569 -32.34 17.37 -24.07
C PHE A 569 -33.11 18.25 -25.06
N ASP A 570 -34.19 17.75 -25.68
CA ASP A 570 -35.01 18.52 -26.62
C ASP A 570 -35.73 19.69 -25.93
N ARG A 571 -36.03 19.54 -24.64
CA ARG A 571 -36.72 20.55 -23.81
C ARG A 571 -35.77 21.55 -23.14
N LEU A 572 -34.46 21.37 -23.32
CA LEU A 572 -33.43 22.20 -22.70
C LEU A 572 -32.88 23.22 -23.71
N PRO A 573 -32.45 24.41 -23.26
CA PRO A 573 -31.78 25.39 -24.12
C PRO A 573 -30.43 24.85 -24.64
N ASP A 574 -29.80 25.59 -25.55
CA ASP A 574 -28.49 25.20 -26.11
C ASP A 574 -27.35 25.26 -25.08
N THR A 575 -27.53 26.00 -23.98
CA THR A 575 -26.53 26.14 -22.90
C THR A 575 -27.19 25.91 -21.54
N PHE A 576 -26.67 24.97 -20.75
CA PHE A 576 -27.20 24.64 -19.42
C PHE A 576 -26.15 23.95 -18.53
N VAL A 577 -26.44 23.84 -17.23
CA VAL A 577 -25.61 23.10 -16.28
C VAL A 577 -26.37 21.89 -15.77
N MET A 578 -25.78 20.71 -15.95
CA MET A 578 -26.29 19.44 -15.46
C MET A 578 -25.64 19.08 -14.12
N LYS A 579 -26.44 18.76 -13.10
CA LYS A 579 -25.96 18.40 -11.76
C LYS A 579 -26.76 17.25 -11.16
N SER A 580 -26.17 16.51 -10.22
CA SER A 580 -26.94 15.63 -9.33
C SER A 580 -27.37 16.36 -8.07
N ASN A 581 -28.55 16.02 -7.55
CA ASN A 581 -29.09 16.67 -6.35
C ASN A 581 -28.48 16.15 -5.03
N HIS A 582 -27.97 14.93 -5.06
CA HIS A 582 -27.64 14.12 -3.88
C HIS A 582 -26.13 13.95 -3.67
N SER A 583 -25.28 14.70 -4.36
CA SER A 583 -23.82 14.62 -4.17
C SER A 583 -23.11 15.95 -4.42
N ALA A 584 -21.84 16.02 -4.03
CA ALA A 584 -20.95 17.14 -4.30
C ALA A 584 -19.95 16.79 -5.41
N GLY A 585 -19.79 17.69 -6.39
CA GLY A 585 -18.78 17.59 -7.44
C GLY A 585 -19.22 16.88 -8.73
N GLN A 586 -20.47 16.43 -8.83
CA GLN A 586 -21.08 15.94 -10.08
C GLN A 586 -21.78 17.10 -10.78
N VAL A 587 -21.02 17.83 -11.59
CA VAL A 587 -21.47 19.01 -12.34
C VAL A 587 -20.84 18.95 -13.73
N TYR A 588 -21.64 19.17 -14.77
CA TYR A 588 -21.18 19.30 -16.15
C TYR A 588 -21.81 20.55 -16.77
N VAL A 589 -21.00 21.37 -17.41
CA VAL A 589 -21.45 22.60 -18.06
C VAL A 589 -21.51 22.32 -19.56
N VAL A 590 -22.69 22.44 -20.14
CA VAL A 590 -22.90 22.34 -21.59
C VAL A 590 -22.86 23.74 -22.15
N HIS A 591 -21.81 24.03 -22.94
CA HIS A 591 -21.64 25.33 -23.59
C HIS A 591 -22.49 25.45 -24.87
N ASP A 592 -22.50 24.38 -25.66
CA ASP A 592 -23.30 24.26 -26.88
C ASP A 592 -23.78 22.81 -27.02
N LYS A 593 -25.08 22.60 -26.81
CA LYS A 593 -25.76 21.30 -26.91
C LYS A 593 -25.51 20.59 -28.24
N ARG A 594 -25.25 21.33 -29.33
CA ARG A 594 -25.04 20.78 -30.69
C ARG A 594 -23.66 20.15 -30.86
N GLN A 595 -22.72 20.49 -29.99
CA GLN A 595 -21.36 19.96 -30.00
C GLN A 595 -21.18 18.76 -29.06
N GLU A 596 -22.20 18.41 -28.29
CA GLU A 596 -22.17 17.31 -27.33
C GLU A 596 -22.69 16.00 -27.95
N ASP A 597 -22.11 14.88 -27.51
CA ASP A 597 -22.70 13.56 -27.72
C ASP A 597 -23.81 13.34 -26.67
N LEU A 598 -25.06 13.48 -27.09
CA LEU A 598 -26.23 13.39 -26.20
C LEU A 598 -26.42 11.99 -25.60
N GLU A 599 -26.01 10.92 -26.30
CA GLU A 599 -26.07 9.56 -25.76
C GLU A 599 -25.02 9.36 -24.65
N ALA A 600 -23.80 9.84 -24.88
CA ALA A 600 -22.74 9.84 -23.88
C ALA A 600 -23.11 10.71 -22.67
N LEU A 601 -23.72 11.87 -22.90
CA LEU A 601 -24.17 12.79 -21.85
C LEU A 601 -25.30 12.19 -21.00
N ALA A 602 -26.29 11.53 -21.62
CA ALA A 602 -27.32 10.78 -20.92
C ALA A 602 -26.72 9.63 -20.10
N THR A 603 -25.76 8.90 -20.66
CA THR A 603 -25.06 7.82 -19.96
C THR A 603 -24.30 8.34 -18.75
N LEU A 604 -23.59 9.47 -18.90
CA LEU A 604 -22.89 10.15 -17.81
C LEU A 604 -23.87 10.58 -16.71
N ALA A 605 -24.97 11.25 -17.06
CA ALA A 605 -26.00 11.66 -16.11
C ALA A 605 -26.55 10.46 -15.33
N ASN A 606 -26.94 9.39 -16.02
CA ASN A 606 -27.49 8.21 -15.38
C ASN A 606 -26.47 7.50 -14.48
N SER A 607 -25.17 7.52 -14.84
CA SER A 607 -24.10 7.00 -13.98
C SER A 607 -23.97 7.74 -12.64
N TRP A 608 -24.43 8.99 -12.56
CA TRP A 608 -24.39 9.77 -11.33
C TRP A 608 -25.47 9.36 -10.33
N LEU A 609 -26.54 8.71 -10.79
CA LEU A 609 -27.65 8.26 -9.95
C LEU A 609 -27.28 7.07 -9.04
N ASP A 610 -26.22 6.34 -9.36
CA ASP A 610 -25.77 5.14 -8.62
C ASP A 610 -25.17 5.45 -7.22
N GLY A 611 -25.15 6.71 -6.77
CA GLY A 611 -24.85 7.09 -5.38
C GLY A 611 -23.42 6.81 -4.90
N GLY A 612 -22.51 6.33 -5.76
CA GLY A 612 -21.20 5.81 -5.35
C GLY A 612 -20.26 6.81 -4.65
N VAL A 613 -20.40 8.12 -4.92
CA VAL A 613 -19.54 9.17 -4.32
C VAL A 613 -19.84 9.39 -2.84
N THR A 614 -21.12 9.36 -2.44
CA THR A 614 -21.55 9.58 -1.05
C THR A 614 -21.26 8.36 -0.17
N VAL A 615 -21.33 7.15 -0.77
CA VAL A 615 -20.90 5.89 -0.14
C VAL A 615 -19.41 5.92 0.24
N ARG A 616 -18.54 6.44 -0.63
CA ARG A 616 -17.08 6.52 -0.37
C ARG A 616 -16.72 7.43 0.80
N LYS A 617 -17.48 8.51 1.02
CA LYS A 617 -17.21 9.46 2.11
C LYS A 617 -18.05 9.20 3.37
N ARG A 618 -19.04 8.30 3.33
CA ARG A 618 -20.00 8.01 4.40
C ARG A 618 -20.62 9.27 5.01
N GLU A 619 -21.00 10.21 4.16
CA GLU A 619 -21.76 11.39 4.57
C GLU A 619 -23.24 10.99 4.65
N LYS A 620 -23.64 10.40 5.78
CA LYS A 620 -24.91 9.65 5.90
C LYS A 620 -26.17 10.45 5.58
N HIS A 621 -26.15 11.77 5.72
CA HIS A 621 -27.30 12.63 5.38
C HIS A 621 -27.64 12.60 3.88
N TYR A 622 -26.70 12.28 2.99
CA TYR A 622 -27.02 12.10 1.57
C TYR A 622 -27.79 10.80 1.28
N ARG A 623 -27.77 9.80 2.18
CA ARG A 623 -28.37 8.48 1.93
C ARG A 623 -29.90 8.53 1.80
N ALA A 624 -30.53 9.50 2.45
CA ALA A 624 -31.99 9.66 2.44
C ALA A 624 -32.50 10.54 1.29
N ILE A 625 -31.60 11.09 0.46
CA ILE A 625 -31.96 11.96 -0.65
C ILE A 625 -32.30 11.09 -1.87
N PRO A 626 -33.52 11.18 -2.44
CA PRO A 626 -33.86 10.50 -3.68
C PRO A 626 -32.96 11.01 -4.84
N PRO A 627 -32.17 10.13 -5.49
CA PRO A 627 -31.28 10.55 -6.57
C PRO A 627 -32.03 11.10 -7.78
N ARG A 628 -31.72 12.32 -8.18
CA ARG A 628 -32.23 12.99 -9.39
C ARG A 628 -31.13 13.78 -10.09
N ILE A 629 -31.31 13.98 -11.39
CA ILE A 629 -30.53 14.93 -12.19
C ILE A 629 -31.34 16.21 -12.34
N LEU A 630 -30.68 17.36 -12.19
CA LEU A 630 -31.25 18.68 -12.39
C LEU A 630 -30.47 19.45 -13.45
N PHE A 631 -31.20 20.30 -14.18
CA PHE A 631 -30.70 21.14 -15.26
C PHE A 631 -31.00 22.60 -14.94
N GLU A 632 -29.95 23.40 -14.77
CA GLU A 632 -30.03 24.81 -14.37
C GLU A 632 -29.49 25.73 -15.46
N LYS A 633 -29.86 27.01 -15.39
CA LYS A 633 -29.25 28.07 -16.22
C LYS A 633 -27.73 28.08 -16.00
N ALA A 634 -26.99 28.07 -17.10
CA ALA A 634 -25.55 28.30 -17.07
C ALA A 634 -25.28 29.79 -16.83
N LEU A 635 -24.75 30.10 -15.65
CA LEU A 635 -24.21 31.41 -15.33
C LEU A 635 -22.77 31.39 -15.87
N LEU A 636 -22.50 32.05 -16.99
CA LEU A 636 -21.18 32.07 -17.64
C LEU A 636 -20.72 33.52 -17.84
N GLU A 637 -19.47 33.80 -17.53
CA GLU A 637 -18.76 35.06 -17.79
C GLU A 637 -17.58 34.76 -18.72
N ASP A 638 -17.55 35.38 -19.90
CA ASP A 638 -16.56 35.11 -20.96
C ASP A 638 -16.40 33.61 -21.27
N GLY A 639 -17.52 32.89 -21.32
CA GLY A 639 -17.56 31.45 -21.57
C GLY A 639 -17.08 30.58 -20.39
N ASN A 640 -16.76 31.16 -19.23
CA ASN A 640 -16.31 30.44 -18.04
C ASN A 640 -17.33 30.54 -16.90
N PRO A 641 -17.45 29.53 -16.03
CA PRO A 641 -18.29 29.64 -14.83
C PRO A 641 -17.76 30.72 -13.86
N PRO A 642 -18.65 31.45 -13.16
CA PRO A 642 -18.27 32.53 -12.26
C PRO A 642 -17.47 32.00 -11.07
N ASP A 643 -16.79 32.93 -10.40
CA ASP A 643 -16.09 32.66 -9.16
C ASP A 643 -17.05 32.18 -8.06
N ASP A 644 -16.52 31.35 -7.15
CA ASP A 644 -17.31 30.75 -6.07
C ASP A 644 -16.96 31.41 -4.73
N TYR A 645 -17.98 31.93 -4.06
CA TYR A 645 -17.87 32.54 -2.73
C TYR A 645 -18.51 31.63 -1.68
N LYS A 646 -17.69 31.00 -0.84
CA LYS A 646 -18.16 30.05 0.18
C LYS A 646 -18.12 30.64 1.57
N PHE A 647 -19.27 31.05 2.07
CA PHE A 647 -19.44 31.66 3.38
C PHE A 647 -19.62 30.56 4.42
N ASN A 648 -18.67 30.46 5.34
CA ASN A 648 -18.68 29.50 6.43
C ASN A 648 -19.17 30.21 7.69
N VAL A 649 -20.43 29.98 8.06
CA VAL A 649 -21.11 30.68 9.16
C VAL A 649 -21.15 29.78 10.39
N PHE A 650 -20.61 30.26 11.50
CA PHE A 650 -20.56 29.60 12.80
C PHE A 650 -21.48 30.33 13.77
N ASN A 651 -22.51 29.65 14.25
CA ASN A 651 -23.48 30.21 15.18
C ASN A 651 -23.29 29.56 16.54
N PRO A 652 -22.59 30.19 17.49
CA PRO A 652 -22.32 29.59 18.80
C PRO A 652 -23.59 29.39 19.66
N GLY A 653 -24.70 30.05 19.31
CA GLY A 653 -25.91 30.11 20.13
C GLY A 653 -25.77 31.10 21.30
N GLY A 654 -26.91 31.55 21.84
CA GLY A 654 -26.97 32.56 22.91
C GLY A 654 -26.65 33.98 22.40
N GLU A 655 -26.12 34.83 23.27
CA GLU A 655 -25.82 36.26 22.99
C GLU A 655 -24.56 36.49 22.12
N ARG A 656 -23.85 35.44 21.74
CA ARG A 656 -22.60 35.57 20.96
C ARG A 656 -22.90 35.73 19.48
N ALA A 657 -22.37 36.81 18.89
CA ALA A 657 -22.48 37.07 17.46
C ALA A 657 -21.92 35.92 16.60
N PRO A 658 -22.53 35.65 15.43
CA PRO A 658 -22.04 34.64 14.50
C PRO A 658 -20.67 35.02 13.95
N PHE A 659 -19.82 34.02 13.72
CA PHE A 659 -18.52 34.20 13.08
C PHE A 659 -18.57 33.71 11.63
N VAL A 660 -18.04 34.50 10.71
CA VAL A 660 -18.02 34.17 9.28
C VAL A 660 -16.60 34.27 8.72
N PHE A 661 -16.20 33.25 7.97
CA PHE A 661 -15.08 33.35 7.05
C PHE A 661 -15.49 32.92 5.65
N ILE A 662 -14.85 33.48 4.64
CA ILE A 662 -15.20 33.35 3.22
C ILE A 662 -14.07 32.63 2.52
N GLN A 663 -14.38 31.59 1.74
CA GLN A 663 -13.44 30.98 0.80
C GLN A 663 -13.77 31.52 -0.58
N TYR A 664 -12.86 32.30 -1.15
CA TYR A 664 -12.97 32.80 -2.50
C TYR A 664 -12.16 31.91 -3.43
N MET A 665 -12.83 31.26 -4.37
CA MET A 665 -12.21 30.32 -5.30
C MET A 665 -12.34 30.78 -6.74
N ARG A 666 -11.20 30.82 -7.44
CA ARG A 666 -11.08 31.27 -8.83
C ARG A 666 -10.50 30.20 -9.74
N GLY A 667 -10.82 30.27 -11.02
CA GLY A 667 -10.14 29.46 -12.05
C GLY A 667 -10.42 27.96 -11.92
N ARG A 668 -11.64 27.56 -11.55
CA ARG A 668 -12.05 26.17 -11.26
C ARG A 668 -11.67 25.15 -12.34
N PHE A 669 -11.63 25.58 -13.61
CA PHE A 669 -11.35 24.72 -14.77
C PHE A 669 -9.98 24.97 -15.43
N VAL A 670 -9.16 25.90 -14.89
CA VAL A 670 -7.84 26.24 -15.44
C VAL A 670 -6.76 26.12 -14.35
N HIS A 671 -6.75 27.06 -13.39
CA HIS A 671 -5.80 27.10 -12.28
C HIS A 671 -6.53 27.47 -10.98
N LEU A 672 -7.07 26.47 -10.30
CA LEU A 672 -7.81 26.67 -9.06
C LEU A 672 -6.92 27.31 -7.97
N THR A 673 -7.29 28.52 -7.55
CA THR A 673 -6.72 29.19 -6.38
C THR A 673 -7.81 29.40 -5.32
N GLN A 674 -7.39 29.44 -4.06
CA GLN A 674 -8.27 29.68 -2.92
C GLN A 674 -7.64 30.67 -1.95
N ASP A 675 -8.33 31.79 -1.74
CA ASP A 675 -7.99 32.78 -0.74
C ASP A 675 -9.08 32.80 0.35
N LEU A 676 -8.67 33.06 1.59
CA LEU A 676 -9.57 33.07 2.75
C LEU A 676 -9.68 34.49 3.28
N PHE A 677 -10.91 34.94 3.48
CA PHE A 677 -11.22 36.27 4.00
C PHE A 677 -12.12 36.20 5.23
N LEU A 678 -12.08 37.22 6.07
CA LEU A 678 -13.07 37.47 7.11
C LEU A 678 -14.28 38.23 6.53
N ALA A 679 -15.30 38.46 7.35
CA ALA A 679 -16.53 39.14 6.93
C ALA A 679 -16.28 40.56 6.36
N ASP A 680 -15.28 41.27 6.87
CA ASP A 680 -14.87 42.59 6.39
C ASP A 680 -14.03 42.58 5.11
N TRP A 681 -13.80 41.40 4.52
CA TRP A 681 -12.90 41.15 3.39
C TRP A 681 -11.41 41.28 3.71
N SER A 682 -11.02 41.33 5.00
CA SER A 682 -9.61 41.22 5.38
C SER A 682 -9.10 39.78 5.24
N PRO A 683 -7.82 39.55 4.91
CA PRO A 683 -7.27 38.19 4.83
C PRO A 683 -7.40 37.43 6.15
N ALA A 684 -7.86 36.18 6.08
CA ALA A 684 -8.02 35.36 7.28
C ALA A 684 -6.64 35.00 7.89
N PRO A 685 -6.50 34.98 9.23
CA PRO A 685 -5.26 34.65 9.94
C PRO A 685 -4.92 33.15 9.93
N PHE A 686 -5.53 32.37 9.03
CA PHE A 686 -5.32 30.94 8.87
C PHE A 686 -5.46 30.53 7.41
N LYS A 687 -4.92 29.37 7.06
CA LYS A 687 -5.01 28.77 5.73
C LYS A 687 -5.51 27.33 5.81
N LEU A 688 -6.08 26.83 4.71
CA LEU A 688 -6.35 25.40 4.53
C LEU A 688 -5.12 24.73 3.91
N GLN A 689 -4.61 23.70 4.56
CA GLN A 689 -3.42 22.98 4.11
C GLN A 689 -3.66 22.31 2.74
N ASN A 690 -2.64 22.33 1.88
CA ASN A 690 -2.65 21.80 0.50
C ASN A 690 -3.54 22.56 -0.50
N GLN A 691 -3.98 23.78 -0.18
CA GLN A 691 -4.60 24.68 -1.16
C GLN A 691 -3.58 25.67 -1.70
N LYS A 692 -3.65 25.96 -3.01
CA LYS A 692 -2.84 27.01 -3.64
C LYS A 692 -3.54 28.36 -3.44
N CYS A 693 -2.83 29.33 -2.88
CA CYS A 693 -3.31 30.72 -2.79
C CYS A 693 -2.86 31.50 -4.02
N HIS A 694 -3.63 32.50 -4.44
CA HIS A 694 -3.26 33.34 -5.58
C HIS A 694 -2.09 34.28 -5.23
N GLY A 695 -2.02 34.71 -3.97
CA GLY A 695 -0.91 35.51 -3.43
C GLY A 695 -1.08 37.03 -3.58
N ALA A 696 -1.92 37.49 -4.51
CA ALA A 696 -2.32 38.90 -4.62
C ALA A 696 -3.68 39.16 -3.94
N LEU A 697 -3.84 40.34 -3.34
CA LEU A 697 -5.06 40.75 -2.64
C LEU A 697 -6.20 40.91 -3.67
N SER A 698 -7.33 40.23 -3.44
CA SER A 698 -8.45 40.26 -4.37
C SER A 698 -9.37 41.45 -4.09
N PRO A 699 -9.93 42.10 -5.11
CA PRO A 699 -10.86 43.20 -4.92
C PRO A 699 -12.09 42.73 -4.13
N ARG A 700 -12.59 43.60 -3.25
CA ARG A 700 -13.79 43.34 -2.45
C ARG A 700 -15.01 43.26 -3.37
N PRO A 701 -15.81 42.18 -3.31
CA PRO A 701 -16.99 42.06 -4.16
C PRO A 701 -18.03 43.12 -3.78
N PRO A 702 -18.64 43.82 -4.76
CA PRO A 702 -19.61 44.89 -4.47
C PRO A 702 -20.81 44.42 -3.63
N LEU A 703 -21.25 43.17 -3.83
CA LEU A 703 -22.43 42.58 -3.19
C LEU A 703 -22.12 41.86 -1.87
N LEU A 704 -20.95 42.11 -1.25
CA LEU A 704 -20.50 41.39 -0.06
C LEU A 704 -21.47 41.47 1.12
N GLU A 705 -21.98 42.66 1.43
CA GLU A 705 -22.87 42.87 2.58
C GLU A 705 -24.20 42.11 2.41
N GLU A 706 -24.72 42.08 1.20
CA GLU A 706 -25.93 41.32 0.89
C GLU A 706 -25.65 39.81 1.01
N MET A 707 -24.53 39.30 0.48
CA MET A 707 -24.14 37.90 0.64
C MET A 707 -23.95 37.51 2.13
N LEU A 708 -23.37 38.37 2.96
CA LEU A 708 -23.23 38.15 4.41
C LEU A 708 -24.59 38.04 5.09
N LYS A 709 -25.51 38.96 4.78
CA LYS A 709 -26.87 38.94 5.32
C LYS A 709 -27.59 37.65 4.93
N LEU A 710 -27.56 37.27 3.66
CA LEU A 710 -28.16 36.03 3.18
C LEU A 710 -27.57 34.79 3.85
N ALA A 711 -26.24 34.72 3.94
CA ALA A 711 -25.54 33.58 4.56
C ALA A 711 -25.91 33.40 6.03
N THR A 712 -25.96 34.50 6.78
CA THR A 712 -26.30 34.50 8.21
C THR A 712 -27.77 34.17 8.45
N THR A 713 -28.70 34.70 7.66
CA THR A 713 -30.13 34.34 7.72
C THR A 713 -30.37 32.86 7.43
N LEU A 714 -29.72 32.30 6.42
CA LEU A 714 -29.86 30.88 6.07
C LEU A 714 -29.24 29.97 7.14
N ALA A 715 -28.17 30.40 7.80
CA ALA A 715 -27.47 29.62 8.81
C ALA A 715 -28.12 29.68 10.20
N GLU A 716 -28.91 30.72 10.51
CA GLU A 716 -29.47 31.02 11.84
C GLU A 716 -29.94 29.79 12.65
N PRO A 717 -30.70 28.82 12.08
CA PRO A 717 -31.21 27.67 12.85
C PRO A 717 -30.15 26.61 13.19
N LEU A 718 -28.92 26.75 12.68
CA LEU A 718 -27.87 25.73 12.72
C LEU A 718 -26.66 26.23 13.48
N GLY A 719 -25.98 25.34 14.21
CA GLY A 719 -24.70 25.70 14.87
C GLY A 719 -23.58 26.02 13.87
N TYR A 720 -23.73 25.58 12.63
CA TYR A 720 -22.83 25.84 11.51
C TYR A 720 -23.47 25.52 10.16
N LEU A 721 -23.27 26.38 9.16
CA LEU A 721 -23.66 26.15 7.77
C LEU A 721 -22.64 26.81 6.84
N ARG A 722 -22.31 26.14 5.73
CA ARG A 722 -21.61 26.77 4.60
C ARG A 722 -22.61 27.07 3.49
N VAL A 723 -22.62 28.31 3.01
CA VAL A 723 -23.46 28.78 1.90
C VAL A 723 -22.54 29.15 0.73
N ASP A 724 -22.78 28.53 -0.42
CA ASP A 724 -22.00 28.75 -1.64
C ASP A 724 -22.77 29.70 -2.56
N PHE A 725 -22.16 30.81 -2.97
CA PHE A 725 -22.75 31.82 -3.85
C PHE A 725 -22.01 31.94 -5.17
N TYR A 726 -22.78 32.33 -6.20
CA TYR A 726 -22.30 32.84 -7.48
C TYR A 726 -22.78 34.29 -7.63
N VAL A 727 -21.93 35.12 -8.22
CA VAL A 727 -22.34 36.45 -8.70
C VAL A 727 -22.29 36.39 -10.23
N HIS A 728 -23.37 36.81 -10.87
CA HIS A 728 -23.47 36.86 -12.32
C HIS A 728 -24.45 37.97 -12.73
N ASP A 729 -24.04 38.82 -13.68
CA ASP A 729 -24.80 40.00 -14.13
C ASP A 729 -25.30 40.90 -12.97
N GLY A 730 -24.44 41.12 -11.97
CA GLY A 730 -24.76 41.95 -10.81
C GLY A 730 -25.84 41.36 -9.88
N ARG A 731 -26.17 40.07 -10.02
CA ARG A 731 -27.13 39.35 -9.17
C ARG A 731 -26.44 38.24 -8.38
N ILE A 732 -26.98 37.97 -7.19
CA ILE A 732 -26.52 36.89 -6.31
C ILE A 732 -27.35 35.65 -6.57
N TYR A 733 -26.69 34.51 -6.74
CA TYR A 733 -27.33 33.20 -6.81
C TYR A 733 -26.75 32.27 -5.74
N ILE A 734 -27.61 31.52 -5.06
CA ILE A 734 -27.22 30.49 -4.09
C ILE A 734 -27.08 29.16 -4.82
N GLY A 735 -25.88 28.58 -4.76
CA GLY A 735 -25.57 27.32 -5.42
C GLY A 735 -25.79 26.09 -4.56
N GLU A 736 -25.33 26.10 -3.30
CA GLU A 736 -25.39 24.94 -2.41
C GLU A 736 -25.39 25.34 -0.93
N LEU A 737 -26.16 24.60 -0.13
CA LEU A 737 -26.08 24.61 1.34
C LEU A 737 -25.31 23.37 1.80
N THR A 738 -24.14 23.56 2.42
CA THR A 738 -23.25 22.46 2.81
C THR A 738 -23.12 22.33 4.33
N LEU A 739 -23.42 21.14 4.84
CA LEU A 739 -23.38 20.83 6.28
C LEU A 739 -22.09 20.17 6.76
N THR A 740 -21.35 19.53 5.85
CA THR A 740 -20.12 18.75 6.13
C THR A 740 -19.01 19.10 5.13
N PRO A 741 -18.53 20.35 5.10
CA PRO A 741 -17.64 20.81 4.05
C PRO A 741 -16.30 20.10 4.11
N GLY A 742 -15.78 19.81 2.90
CA GLY A 742 -14.59 19.00 2.72
C GLY A 742 -14.71 17.58 3.28
N ALA A 743 -15.90 17.10 3.68
CA ALA A 743 -16.09 15.84 4.42
C ALA A 743 -15.15 15.71 5.64
N GLY A 744 -14.89 16.83 6.32
CA GLY A 744 -14.00 16.91 7.48
C GLY A 744 -12.50 16.88 7.15
N TYR A 745 -12.11 16.97 5.87
CA TYR A 745 -10.70 16.93 5.45
C TYR A 745 -9.94 18.25 5.59
N TYR A 746 -10.61 19.34 5.98
CA TYR A 746 -9.96 20.63 6.16
C TYR A 746 -8.99 20.59 7.34
N VAL A 747 -7.70 20.73 7.04
CA VAL A 747 -6.64 20.90 8.05
C VAL A 747 -6.23 22.36 8.04
N PHE A 748 -6.47 23.05 9.15
CA PHE A 748 -6.14 24.46 9.31
C PHE A 748 -4.66 24.63 9.69
N ALA A 749 -4.06 25.71 9.21
CA ALA A 749 -2.71 26.14 9.55
C ALA A 749 -2.75 27.63 9.96
N PRO A 750 -2.38 27.99 11.21
CA PRO A 750 -2.01 27.12 12.34
C PRO A 750 -3.11 26.14 12.79
N ARG A 751 -2.72 25.04 13.46
CA ARG A 751 -3.65 23.96 13.85
C ARG A 751 -4.66 24.37 14.92
N ASP A 752 -4.35 25.38 15.73
CA ASP A 752 -5.21 25.82 16.84
C ASP A 752 -6.53 26.43 16.37
N TRP A 753 -6.59 26.90 15.12
CA TRP A 753 -7.81 27.40 14.51
C TRP A 753 -8.91 26.37 14.42
N ASP A 754 -8.57 25.08 14.29
CA ASP A 754 -9.58 24.02 14.29
C ASP A 754 -10.26 23.89 15.67
N LEU A 755 -9.55 24.17 16.76
CA LEU A 755 -10.14 24.22 18.11
C LEU A 755 -10.97 25.49 18.29
N TRP A 756 -10.43 26.63 17.86
CA TRP A 756 -11.06 27.94 18.02
C TRP A 756 -12.37 28.05 17.23
N LEU A 757 -12.40 27.55 16.00
CA LEU A 757 -13.62 27.42 15.18
C LEU A 757 -14.58 26.41 15.80
N GLY A 758 -14.04 25.32 16.36
CA GLY A 758 -14.79 24.35 17.14
C GLY A 758 -15.56 25.00 18.29
N GLN A 759 -14.99 25.96 19.00
CA GLN A 759 -15.66 26.67 20.11
C GLN A 759 -16.78 27.64 19.65
N ARG A 760 -16.75 28.10 18.40
CA ARG A 760 -17.78 28.98 17.80
C ARG A 760 -18.89 28.23 17.09
N PHE A 761 -18.71 26.93 16.89
CA PHE A 761 -19.76 26.07 16.40
C PHE A 761 -20.76 25.79 17.54
N GLY A 762 -22.01 26.20 17.38
CA GLY A 762 -23.09 25.96 18.35
C GLY A 762 -23.26 24.47 18.66
N TRP A 763 -22.94 24.08 19.89
CA TRP A 763 -22.90 22.67 20.29
C TRP A 763 -23.23 22.50 21.79
N PRO A 764 -24.00 21.46 22.20
CA PRO A 764 -24.73 20.53 21.32
C PRO A 764 -25.76 21.31 20.51
N GLU A 765 -25.95 20.94 19.26
CA GLU A 765 -27.01 21.55 18.46
C GLU A 765 -28.33 21.27 19.22
N GLY A 766 -29.14 22.29 19.54
CA GLY A 766 -30.40 22.09 20.27
C GLY A 766 -31.43 21.34 19.42
N PRO A 767 -32.54 20.81 19.96
CA PRO A 767 -33.68 20.45 19.14
C PRO A 767 -34.13 21.74 18.42
N THR A 768 -33.99 21.79 17.10
CA THR A 768 -34.50 22.93 16.33
C THR A 768 -36.00 23.04 16.58
N SER A 769 -36.47 24.22 16.98
CA SER A 769 -37.89 24.54 17.05
C SER A 769 -38.58 24.16 15.73
N ASP A 770 -39.85 23.76 15.83
CA ASP A 770 -40.71 23.22 14.77
C ASP A 770 -40.90 24.09 13.50
N SER A 771 -40.13 25.16 13.31
CA SER A 771 -40.18 25.95 12.08
C SER A 771 -39.57 25.21 10.89
N ALA A 772 -38.56 24.34 11.09
CA ALA A 772 -37.96 23.55 10.02
C ALA A 772 -38.79 22.31 9.61
N SER A 773 -39.71 21.85 10.48
CA SER A 773 -40.55 20.66 10.27
C SER A 773 -41.88 20.95 9.58
N ARG A 774 -42.38 22.21 9.62
CA ARG A 774 -43.71 22.58 9.11
C ARG A 774 -43.85 22.69 7.58
N GLY A 775 -42.78 22.56 6.81
CA GLY A 775 -42.84 22.58 5.35
C GLY A 775 -43.23 21.23 4.72
N ASN A 776 -44.21 20.51 5.27
CA ASN A 776 -44.76 19.26 4.71
C ASN A 776 -45.95 19.61 3.79
N ARG A 777 -45.69 20.32 2.69
CA ARG A 777 -46.58 20.32 1.53
C ARG A 777 -46.01 19.34 0.51
N SER A 778 -46.84 18.39 0.14
CA SER A 778 -46.52 17.17 -0.60
C SER A 778 -45.80 17.44 -1.91
N SER A 779 -44.91 16.52 -2.25
CA SER A 779 -44.21 16.30 -3.52
C SER A 779 -45.11 16.10 -4.76
N ARG A 780 -46.38 16.55 -4.73
CA ARG A 780 -47.32 16.52 -5.85
C ARG A 780 -47.43 17.83 -6.63
N ASP A 781 -46.96 18.96 -6.08
CA ASP A 781 -47.23 20.28 -6.70
C ASP A 781 -46.15 20.75 -7.70
N TYR A 782 -45.01 20.05 -7.83
CA TYR A 782 -44.00 20.39 -8.84
C TYR A 782 -44.28 19.81 -10.24
N ALA A 783 -45.39 19.08 -10.41
CA ALA A 783 -45.89 18.67 -11.73
C ALA A 783 -46.81 19.73 -12.38
N ALA A 784 -47.20 20.79 -11.67
CA ALA A 784 -48.28 21.70 -12.10
C ALA A 784 -47.83 23.08 -12.64
N ILE A 785 -46.53 23.39 -12.70
CA ILE A 785 -46.04 24.69 -13.24
C ILE A 785 -45.62 24.58 -14.73
N ALA A 786 -45.84 23.43 -15.38
CA ALA A 786 -45.56 23.21 -16.80
C ALA A 786 -46.83 23.10 -17.67
N GLY A 787 -47.95 23.70 -17.25
CA GLY A 787 -49.24 23.60 -17.96
C GLY A 787 -50.06 24.88 -17.91
N THR A 788 -49.56 25.96 -18.52
CA THR A 788 -50.39 27.10 -18.94
C THR A 788 -49.65 27.93 -19.99
N VAL A 789 -49.51 27.38 -21.21
CA VAL A 789 -49.49 28.14 -22.47
C VAL A 789 -50.04 27.19 -23.54
N GLU A 790 -51.37 27.10 -23.64
CA GLU A 790 -52.09 26.76 -24.88
C GLU A 790 -53.59 26.91 -24.59
N GLY A 791 -54.15 28.03 -25.06
CA GLY A 791 -55.57 28.37 -24.88
C GLY A 791 -55.85 29.82 -25.19
N GLN A 792 -55.94 30.12 -26.50
CA GLN A 792 -56.20 31.40 -27.20
C GLN A 792 -55.01 32.30 -27.50
#